data_AF-D9XBM4-F1
#
_entry.id   AF-D9XBM4-F1
#
_cell.length_a   1.000
_cell.length_b   1.000
_cell.length_c   1.000
_cell.angle_alpha   90.00
_cell.angle_beta   90.00
_cell.angle_gamma   90.00
#
_symmetry.space_group_name_H-M   'P 1'
#
loop_
_entity.id
_entity.type
_entity.pdbx_description
1 polymer ?
#
loop_
_entity_poly.entity_id
_entity_poly.type
_entity_poly.pdbx_seq_one_letter_code
_entity_poly.pdbx_strand_id
1 'polypeptide(L)'
;MNHASWESVPLSDRPGSGPAAAALDEPPTEIGHWSYPVVSPLRAPHEILALAESSGAGPVGLRTGETWTGTPPQEDFLRRVLAAHMARSRSRKGRPGRDLEPGERAVIPGTNLDMRADAAAAAGRLLAAANQALAAARGRGDEDARRTRRITVASGYRGSEHQERLWRTYFGRYYEETAAARSGLPGGPHGEAAVRHMIEVFRIPSRIAAPGYSNHQNGIAIDLLQERDPADPIRNSTRPEAVQRWRRTWFFQWLQANAGSYGFAPYEREPWHWEYRSGGAPRREAEAVEHDRWTFAEPTGWEESAEPSEAAEPEEYEGYGYGEGAGEDLDARWGPEGTPEAAEPEEGQEPTEWQEEAEGEEDQWAAEAAPGEDPYLEWEQTVWGQPESVRTEDPQWHLTTEQTDTNLPTGPFGSLVADLPGGRRFSYTFTRDDVFWAAKLVSLEAGGTDDAENAAVIWAMLNRYALFAHKDREYPTFTSFIRAYSTTLQPVLRNPKSAEAHMHDRDFVPTGGHYKGTTVPRGQLGRHLKTQAVPWSGIKPESAKRLALRALTGGLPNPGIGNATEFASTRIFWQRRNHTKAEPTRDQWLDYTKAFARHRKLRWIGDRPGLDQRANAFFVHRAAEKLPPDAVRVLVP
;
A
#
# COMPACT_ATOMS: atom_id res chain seq x y z
N MET A 1 -14.65 -76.13 2.98
CA MET A 1 -14.77 -76.12 1.51
C MET A 1 -13.39 -75.72 0.97
N ASN A 2 -12.46 -76.67 0.89
CA ASN A 2 -12.28 -77.67 -0.17
C ASN A 2 -11.47 -77.04 -1.32
N HIS A 3 -10.14 -77.27 -1.32
CA HIS A 3 -9.40 -78.22 -2.20
C HIS A 3 -8.89 -77.50 -3.48
N ALA A 4 -7.68 -77.74 -4.02
CA ALA A 4 -6.56 -78.66 -3.75
C ALA A 4 -5.24 -77.97 -4.21
N SER A 5 -4.10 -78.02 -3.51
CA SER A 5 -2.92 -78.95 -3.67
C SER A 5 -2.49 -79.21 -5.14
N TRP A 6 -1.21 -79.32 -5.53
CA TRP A 6 -0.05 -80.14 -5.07
C TRP A 6 1.29 -79.47 -5.52
N GLU A 7 2.41 -79.34 -4.80
CA GLU A 7 3.45 -80.26 -4.22
C GLU A 7 4.86 -80.20 -4.91
N SER A 8 5.87 -79.75 -4.13
CA SER A 8 7.20 -80.35 -3.85
C SER A 8 8.25 -80.82 -4.92
N VAL A 9 9.44 -80.17 -4.97
CA VAL A 9 10.85 -80.67 -4.67
C VAL A 9 11.41 -81.95 -5.42
N PRO A 10 12.74 -82.22 -5.72
CA PRO A 10 14.05 -81.68 -5.26
C PRO A 10 15.18 -81.41 -6.33
N LEU A 11 16.40 -81.15 -5.81
CA LEU A 11 17.77 -80.99 -6.36
C LEU A 11 18.20 -81.75 -7.65
N SER A 12 18.86 -81.02 -8.55
CA SER A 12 20.33 -81.11 -8.83
C SER A 12 20.82 -79.78 -9.47
N ASP A 13 22.09 -79.43 -9.77
CA ASP A 13 23.39 -80.14 -9.73
C ASP A 13 24.62 -79.18 -9.60
N ARG A 14 25.86 -79.69 -9.77
CA ARG A 14 27.15 -78.98 -10.00
C ARG A 14 28.00 -79.79 -11.01
N PRO A 15 28.88 -79.23 -11.88
CA PRO A 15 30.15 -78.62 -11.43
C PRO A 15 30.87 -77.59 -12.36
N GLY A 16 31.99 -77.02 -11.85
CA GLY A 16 33.04 -76.30 -12.61
C GLY A 16 32.74 -74.83 -12.94
N SER A 17 33.69 -73.89 -13.01
CA SER A 17 35.15 -73.88 -12.75
C SER A 17 35.57 -72.43 -12.40
N GLY A 18 36.68 -72.20 -11.67
CA GLY A 18 37.15 -70.86 -11.27
C GLY A 18 37.91 -70.07 -12.37
N PRO A 19 38.78 -69.09 -12.04
CA PRO A 19 39.24 -68.66 -10.71
C PRO A 19 39.22 -67.11 -10.47
N ALA A 20 39.97 -66.66 -9.46
CA ALA A 20 39.88 -65.37 -8.77
C ALA A 20 40.74 -64.20 -9.31
N ALA A 21 40.37 -62.99 -8.85
CA ALA A 21 41.19 -61.85 -8.41
C ALA A 21 42.17 -61.13 -9.37
N ALA A 22 42.07 -59.79 -9.47
CA ALA A 22 42.90 -58.82 -8.71
C ALA A 22 42.73 -57.35 -9.21
N ALA A 23 43.17 -56.37 -8.39
CA ALA A 23 43.37 -54.93 -8.67
C ALA A 23 42.15 -54.09 -9.12
N LEU A 24 41.73 -53.02 -8.42
CA LEU A 24 42.39 -51.72 -8.19
C LEU A 24 42.56 -50.88 -9.46
N ASP A 25 41.68 -49.88 -9.61
CA ASP A 25 42.04 -48.51 -10.03
C ASP A 25 40.95 -47.52 -9.59
N GLU A 26 41.34 -46.26 -9.33
CA GLU A 26 40.46 -45.20 -8.80
C GLU A 26 39.63 -44.52 -9.92
N PRO A 27 38.37 -44.11 -9.66
CA PRO A 27 37.68 -43.16 -10.54
C PRO A 27 38.10 -41.71 -10.21
N PRO A 28 38.38 -40.86 -11.21
CA PRO A 28 38.93 -39.52 -11.00
C PRO A 28 37.92 -38.54 -10.38
N THR A 29 38.42 -37.69 -9.47
CA THR A 29 37.71 -36.55 -8.90
C THR A 29 37.73 -35.35 -9.85
N GLU A 30 36.79 -35.28 -10.80
CA GLU A 30 36.45 -34.04 -11.50
C GLU A 30 35.03 -33.57 -11.15
N ILE A 31 34.94 -32.62 -10.22
CA ILE A 31 33.71 -31.86 -9.98
C ILE A 31 33.57 -30.83 -11.09
N GLY A 32 32.94 -31.24 -12.19
CA GLY A 32 32.57 -30.34 -13.29
C GLY A 32 31.63 -29.24 -12.81
N HIS A 33 32.11 -27.99 -12.84
CA HIS A 33 31.28 -26.81 -12.57
C HIS A 33 30.20 -26.65 -13.64
N TRP A 34 28.96 -27.02 -13.32
CA TRP A 34 27.80 -26.75 -14.16
C TRP A 34 27.43 -25.26 -14.14
N SER A 35 28.14 -24.45 -14.93
CA SER A 35 27.77 -23.08 -15.26
C SER A 35 26.77 -23.09 -16.42
N TYR A 36 25.47 -22.97 -16.11
CA TYR A 36 24.44 -22.72 -17.12
C TYR A 36 24.46 -21.24 -17.55
N PRO A 37 24.74 -20.90 -18.82
CA PRO A 37 24.62 -19.53 -19.30
C PRO A 37 23.13 -19.16 -19.43
N VAL A 38 22.66 -18.24 -18.58
CA VAL A 38 21.31 -17.68 -18.67
C VAL A 38 21.28 -16.62 -19.77
N VAL A 39 20.99 -17.04 -21.01
CA VAL A 39 20.88 -16.14 -22.17
C VAL A 39 19.56 -16.35 -22.90
N SER A 40 18.52 -15.62 -22.47
CA SER A 40 17.39 -15.17 -23.30
C SER A 40 16.52 -14.20 -22.50
N PRO A 41 16.10 -13.04 -23.05
CA PRO A 41 15.15 -12.15 -22.38
C PRO A 41 13.77 -12.82 -22.32
N LEU A 42 13.34 -13.19 -21.11
CA LEU A 42 12.08 -13.89 -20.90
C LEU A 42 10.86 -12.96 -20.97
N ARG A 43 9.80 -13.47 -21.58
CA ARG A 43 8.48 -12.84 -21.69
C ARG A 43 7.88 -12.48 -20.33
N ALA A 44 7.13 -11.39 -20.28
CA ALA A 44 6.56 -10.87 -19.05
C ALA A 44 5.44 -11.79 -18.51
N PRO A 45 5.21 -11.88 -17.18
CA PRO A 45 4.24 -12.82 -16.58
C PRO A 45 2.80 -12.74 -17.13
N HIS A 46 2.40 -11.60 -17.69
CA HIS A 46 1.07 -11.41 -18.29
C HIS A 46 0.95 -12.02 -19.70
N GLU A 47 2.05 -12.20 -20.42
CA GLU A 47 2.09 -12.87 -21.74
C GLU A 47 1.96 -14.40 -21.57
N ILE A 48 2.42 -14.93 -20.44
CA ILE A 48 2.25 -16.35 -20.08
C ILE A 48 0.76 -16.66 -19.79
N LEU A 49 0.04 -15.74 -19.13
CA LEU A 49 -1.38 -15.88 -18.85
C LEU A 49 -2.24 -15.77 -20.13
N ALA A 50 -1.91 -14.83 -21.02
CA ALA A 50 -2.63 -14.66 -22.29
C ALA A 50 -2.55 -15.90 -23.19
N LEU A 51 -1.44 -16.63 -23.18
CA LEU A 51 -1.26 -17.89 -23.93
C LEU A 51 -2.10 -19.05 -23.39
N ALA A 52 -2.33 -19.08 -22.07
CA ALA A 52 -3.24 -20.07 -21.47
C ALA A 52 -4.70 -19.77 -21.85
N GLU A 53 -5.11 -18.49 -21.82
CA GLU A 53 -6.46 -18.04 -22.18
C GLU A 53 -6.78 -18.21 -23.68
N SER A 54 -5.77 -18.11 -24.57
CA SER A 54 -5.97 -18.30 -26.02
C SER A 54 -6.05 -19.75 -26.49
N SER A 55 -5.92 -20.74 -25.60
CA SER A 55 -5.72 -22.16 -25.98
C SER A 55 -6.98 -22.93 -26.41
N GLY A 56 -8.16 -22.30 -26.40
CA GLY A 56 -9.36 -22.81 -27.09
C GLY A 56 -9.95 -24.12 -26.56
N ALA A 57 -9.54 -24.60 -25.38
CA ALA A 57 -10.05 -25.84 -24.80
C ALA A 57 -11.53 -25.70 -24.40
N GLY A 58 -12.41 -26.39 -25.13
CA GLY A 58 -13.83 -26.51 -24.81
C GLY A 58 -14.10 -27.26 -23.49
N PRO A 59 -15.38 -27.36 -23.06
CA PRO A 59 -15.75 -27.91 -21.75
C PRO A 59 -15.63 -29.45 -21.71
N VAL A 60 -14.40 -29.95 -21.67
CA VAL A 60 -14.11 -31.36 -21.39
C VAL A 60 -14.30 -31.61 -19.90
N GLY A 61 -15.43 -32.19 -19.53
CA GLY A 61 -15.66 -32.66 -18.18
C GLY A 61 -14.78 -33.86 -17.85
N LEU A 62 -13.71 -33.66 -17.08
CA LEU A 62 -13.04 -34.69 -16.28
C LEU A 62 -12.21 -34.01 -15.18
N ARG A 63 -12.45 -34.36 -13.91
CA ARG A 63 -11.55 -33.99 -12.80
C ARG A 63 -10.33 -34.91 -12.80
N THR A 64 -9.50 -34.85 -13.84
CA THR A 64 -8.13 -35.42 -13.83
C THR A 64 -7.17 -34.48 -13.10
N GLY A 65 -7.59 -33.95 -11.95
CA GLY A 65 -6.71 -33.22 -11.07
C GLY A 65 -5.68 -34.19 -10.51
N GLU A 66 -4.42 -34.03 -10.87
CA GLU A 66 -3.34 -34.83 -10.33
C GLU A 66 -3.31 -34.68 -8.80
N THR A 67 -3.62 -35.76 -8.09
CA THR A 67 -3.43 -35.87 -6.64
C THR A 67 -1.93 -35.86 -6.33
N TRP A 68 -1.53 -35.27 -5.19
CA TRP A 68 -0.16 -35.42 -4.72
C TRP A 68 0.08 -36.85 -4.24
N THR A 69 0.93 -37.60 -4.94
CA THR A 69 1.28 -39.00 -4.65
C THR A 69 2.77 -39.21 -4.38
N GLY A 70 3.61 -38.17 -4.57
CA GLY A 70 5.05 -38.23 -4.33
C GLY A 70 5.83 -38.99 -5.41
N THR A 71 5.34 -38.99 -6.66
CA THR A 71 6.11 -39.55 -7.78
C THR A 71 7.40 -38.77 -8.01
N PRO A 72 8.47 -39.36 -8.59
CA PRO A 72 9.74 -38.66 -8.81
C PRO A 72 9.62 -37.31 -9.55
N PRO A 73 8.75 -37.14 -10.59
CA PRO A 73 8.50 -35.83 -11.20
C PRO A 73 7.82 -34.83 -10.26
N GLN A 74 6.88 -35.29 -9.43
CA GLN A 74 6.22 -34.46 -8.42
C GLN A 74 7.21 -33.98 -7.34
N GLU A 75 8.09 -34.86 -6.87
CA GLU A 75 9.13 -34.49 -5.91
C GLU A 75 10.15 -33.52 -6.51
N ASP A 76 10.55 -33.71 -7.76
CA ASP A 76 11.42 -32.78 -8.47
C ASP A 76 10.78 -31.39 -8.60
N PHE A 77 9.51 -31.34 -9.00
CA PHE A 77 8.75 -30.11 -9.05
C PHE A 77 8.66 -29.42 -7.68
N LEU A 78 8.40 -30.19 -6.61
CA LEU A 78 8.44 -29.68 -5.23
C LEU A 78 9.80 -29.07 -4.89
N ARG A 79 10.91 -29.78 -5.18
CA ARG A 79 12.28 -29.28 -4.95
C ARG A 79 12.54 -27.97 -5.70
N ARG A 80 12.18 -27.89 -6.99
CA ARG A 80 12.34 -26.66 -7.79
C ARG A 80 11.49 -25.50 -7.28
N VAL A 81 10.24 -25.74 -6.86
CA VAL A 81 9.39 -24.69 -6.26
C VAL A 81 9.94 -24.24 -4.89
N LEU A 82 10.45 -25.15 -4.06
CA LEU A 82 11.10 -24.80 -2.79
C LEU A 82 12.36 -23.96 -3.02
N ALA A 83 13.22 -24.35 -3.96
CA ALA A 83 14.42 -23.60 -4.34
C ALA A 83 14.08 -22.19 -4.86
N ALA A 84 13.10 -22.06 -5.76
CA ALA A 84 12.62 -20.77 -6.27
C ALA A 84 12.04 -19.89 -5.14
N HIS A 85 11.32 -20.50 -4.18
CA HIS A 85 10.83 -19.79 -3.00
C HIS A 85 11.97 -19.29 -2.11
N MET A 86 12.96 -20.13 -1.81
CA MET A 86 14.15 -19.74 -1.04
C MET A 86 14.96 -18.65 -1.74
N ALA A 87 15.13 -18.71 -3.05
CA ALA A 87 15.83 -17.68 -3.84
C ALA A 87 15.09 -16.33 -3.79
N ARG A 88 13.76 -16.34 -3.96
CA ARG A 88 12.91 -15.13 -3.81
C ARG A 88 12.91 -14.59 -2.38
N SER A 89 12.96 -15.45 -1.38
CA SER A 89 13.11 -15.02 0.02
C SER A 89 14.49 -14.40 0.25
N ARG A 90 15.56 -14.97 -0.33
CA ARG A 90 16.93 -14.45 -0.25
C ARG A 90 17.06 -13.06 -0.85
N SER A 91 16.53 -12.84 -2.05
CA SER A 91 16.62 -11.52 -2.71
C SER A 91 15.83 -10.42 -2.01
N ARG A 92 14.82 -10.77 -1.19
CA ARG A 92 13.99 -9.80 -0.46
C ARG A 92 14.35 -9.60 1.01
N LYS A 93 14.95 -10.60 1.66
CA LYS A 93 15.22 -10.60 3.12
C LYS A 93 16.71 -10.78 3.46
N GLY A 94 17.59 -10.96 2.48
CA GLY A 94 19.00 -11.27 2.71
C GLY A 94 19.22 -12.76 3.01
N ARG A 95 20.23 -13.09 3.82
CA ARG A 95 20.54 -14.49 4.16
C ARG A 95 19.42 -15.11 5.01
N PRO A 96 19.17 -16.44 4.91
CA PRO A 96 18.28 -17.11 5.85
C PRO A 96 18.82 -16.96 7.28
N GLY A 97 17.92 -16.81 8.24
CA GLY A 97 18.26 -16.93 9.66
C GLY A 97 18.75 -18.35 9.96
N ARG A 98 19.67 -18.45 10.94
CA ARG A 98 20.01 -19.75 11.54
C ARG A 98 18.92 -20.20 12.51
N ASP A 99 19.00 -21.45 12.93
CA ASP A 99 18.20 -21.94 14.04
C ASP A 99 18.78 -21.45 15.37
N LEU A 100 17.93 -21.37 16.41
CA LEU A 100 18.33 -20.96 17.75
C LEU A 100 18.90 -22.15 18.52
N GLU A 101 20.06 -21.93 19.12
CA GLU A 101 20.71 -22.91 19.97
C GLU A 101 19.87 -23.20 21.24
N PRO A 102 20.03 -24.36 21.90
CA PRO A 102 19.31 -24.65 23.14
C PRO A 102 19.43 -23.57 24.22
N GLY A 103 20.61 -22.93 24.36
CA GLY A 103 20.84 -21.86 25.34
C GLY A 103 20.26 -20.49 24.98
N GLU A 104 19.79 -20.29 23.73
CA GLU A 104 19.13 -19.05 23.30
C GLU A 104 17.61 -19.11 23.46
N ARG A 105 17.09 -20.29 23.81
CA ARG A 105 15.67 -20.57 23.95
C ARG A 105 15.29 -20.68 25.41
N ALA A 106 14.04 -20.31 25.72
CA ALA A 106 13.42 -20.61 26.99
C ALA A 106 11.95 -20.99 26.79
N VAL A 107 11.44 -21.85 27.67
CA VAL A 107 10.01 -22.18 27.74
C VAL A 107 9.23 -20.91 28.11
N ILE A 108 8.17 -20.61 27.36
CA ILE A 108 7.24 -19.52 27.68
C ILE A 108 6.52 -19.87 28.99
N PRO A 109 6.64 -19.06 30.06
CA PRO A 109 5.99 -19.32 31.34
C PRO A 109 4.49 -19.61 31.22
N GLY A 110 4.04 -20.70 31.86
CA GLY A 110 2.65 -21.18 31.77
C GLY A 110 2.35 -22.11 30.58
N THR A 111 3.34 -22.45 29.76
CA THR A 111 3.21 -23.39 28.63
C THR A 111 4.35 -24.41 28.61
N ASN A 112 4.38 -25.28 27.59
CA ASN A 112 5.48 -26.19 27.27
C ASN A 112 6.16 -25.85 25.92
N LEU A 113 5.99 -24.61 25.42
CA LEU A 113 6.53 -24.17 24.13
C LEU A 113 7.69 -23.21 24.34
N ASP A 114 8.76 -23.38 23.56
CA ASP A 114 9.93 -22.50 23.58
C ASP A 114 9.72 -21.23 22.76
N MET A 115 10.44 -20.16 23.09
CA MET A 115 10.74 -19.00 22.22
C MET A 115 12.18 -18.56 22.45
N ARG A 116 12.67 -17.54 21.72
CA ARG A 116 13.91 -16.84 22.09
C ARG A 116 13.77 -16.32 23.53
N ALA A 117 14.79 -16.44 24.37
CA ALA A 117 14.64 -16.31 25.82
C ALA A 117 13.98 -14.99 26.30
N ASP A 118 14.31 -13.85 25.68
CA ASP A 118 13.71 -12.54 25.94
C ASP A 118 12.22 -12.48 25.51
N ALA A 119 11.92 -13.00 24.32
CA ALA A 119 10.57 -13.09 23.78
C ALA A 119 9.69 -14.08 24.58
N ALA A 120 10.27 -15.18 25.08
CA ALA A 120 9.60 -16.14 25.96
C ALA A 120 9.19 -15.49 27.29
N ALA A 121 10.09 -14.73 27.92
CA ALA A 121 9.80 -13.98 29.13
C ALA A 121 8.73 -12.90 28.91
N ALA A 122 8.76 -12.21 27.76
CA ALA A 122 7.73 -11.25 27.38
C ALA A 122 6.36 -11.91 27.13
N ALA A 123 6.33 -13.04 26.41
CA ALA A 123 5.14 -13.83 26.16
C ALA A 123 4.52 -14.36 27.47
N GLY A 124 5.32 -14.81 28.43
CA GLY A 124 4.84 -15.22 29.75
C GLY A 124 4.10 -14.10 30.49
N ARG A 125 4.64 -12.88 30.48
CA ARG A 125 3.97 -11.70 31.05
C ARG A 125 2.66 -11.35 30.32
N LEU A 126 2.67 -11.40 28.99
CA LEU A 126 1.48 -11.16 28.16
C LEU A 126 0.37 -12.18 28.48
N LEU A 127 0.70 -13.47 28.57
CA LEU A 127 -0.24 -14.54 28.88
C LEU A 127 -0.81 -14.45 30.30
N ALA A 128 0.01 -14.08 31.28
CA ALA A 128 -0.44 -13.88 32.65
C ALA A 128 -1.47 -12.74 32.73
N ALA A 129 -1.14 -11.58 32.15
CA ALA A 129 -2.03 -10.43 32.10
C ALA A 129 -3.32 -10.71 31.30
N ALA A 130 -3.22 -11.42 30.17
CA ALA A 130 -4.37 -11.81 29.36
C ALA A 130 -5.34 -12.71 30.11
N ASN A 131 -4.84 -13.72 30.85
CA ASN A 131 -5.69 -14.61 31.64
C ASN A 131 -6.29 -13.90 32.88
N GLN A 132 -5.56 -12.97 33.51
CA GLN A 132 -6.11 -12.12 34.58
C GLN A 132 -7.25 -11.22 34.06
N ALA A 133 -7.03 -10.56 32.91
CA ALA A 133 -8.05 -9.73 32.26
C ALA A 133 -9.27 -10.55 31.82
N LEU A 134 -9.07 -11.79 31.35
CA LEU A 134 -10.12 -12.73 31.00
C LEU A 134 -10.98 -13.08 32.22
N ALA A 135 -10.36 -13.41 33.36
CA ALA A 135 -11.08 -13.68 34.60
C ALA A 135 -11.92 -12.47 35.05
N ALA A 136 -11.38 -11.25 34.97
CA ALA A 136 -12.10 -10.02 35.30
C ALA A 136 -13.27 -9.74 34.33
N ALA A 137 -13.08 -9.95 33.02
CA ALA A 137 -14.15 -9.79 32.03
C ALA A 137 -15.28 -10.80 32.23
N ARG A 138 -14.95 -12.06 32.55
CA ARG A 138 -15.92 -13.12 32.90
C ARG A 138 -16.73 -12.76 34.15
N GLY A 139 -16.09 -12.16 35.16
CA GLY A 139 -16.72 -11.66 36.38
C GLY A 139 -17.70 -10.52 36.12
N ARG A 140 -17.34 -9.56 35.24
CA ARG A 140 -18.25 -8.48 34.79
C ARG A 140 -19.38 -8.94 33.88
N GLY A 141 -19.31 -10.17 33.36
CA GLY A 141 -20.37 -10.77 32.58
C GLY A 141 -20.24 -10.68 31.07
N ASP A 142 -19.07 -10.31 30.55
CA ASP A 142 -18.79 -10.29 29.11
C ASP A 142 -19.06 -11.67 28.47
N GLU A 143 -19.93 -11.70 27.45
CA GLU A 143 -20.41 -12.93 26.85
C GLU A 143 -19.33 -13.72 26.11
N ASP A 144 -18.41 -13.04 25.43
CA ASP A 144 -17.37 -13.70 24.62
C ASP A 144 -16.21 -14.17 25.51
N ALA A 145 -15.87 -13.38 26.54
CA ALA A 145 -14.97 -13.78 27.61
C ALA A 145 -15.51 -15.03 28.33
N ARG A 146 -16.81 -15.11 28.63
CA ARG A 146 -17.45 -16.30 29.26
C ARG A 146 -17.34 -17.57 28.42
N ARG A 147 -17.28 -17.46 27.09
CA ARG A 147 -17.05 -18.60 26.19
C ARG A 147 -15.57 -19.02 26.13
N THR A 148 -14.66 -18.20 26.65
CA THR A 148 -13.22 -18.48 26.69
C THR A 148 -12.80 -19.03 28.06
N ARG A 149 -12.36 -20.29 28.05
CA ARG A 149 -11.94 -21.05 29.24
C ARG A 149 -10.55 -20.63 29.69
N ARG A 150 -9.61 -20.51 28.75
CA ARG A 150 -8.19 -20.15 28.96
C ARG A 150 -7.57 -19.51 27.71
N ILE A 151 -6.57 -18.67 27.91
CA ILE A 151 -5.67 -18.18 26.86
C ILE A 151 -4.31 -18.89 26.98
N THR A 152 -3.80 -19.40 25.87
CA THR A 152 -2.55 -20.17 25.80
C THR A 152 -1.86 -19.94 24.44
N VAL A 153 -0.87 -20.76 24.10
CA VAL A 153 -0.07 -20.66 22.87
C VAL A 153 -0.26 -21.92 22.02
N ALA A 154 -0.50 -21.75 20.73
CA ALA A 154 -0.53 -22.82 19.73
C ALA A 154 0.84 -23.09 19.09
N SER A 155 1.68 -22.05 18.94
CA SER A 155 3.04 -22.20 18.38
C SER A 155 4.00 -21.13 18.90
N GLY A 156 5.22 -21.55 19.25
CA GLY A 156 6.35 -20.69 19.58
C GLY A 156 7.48 -20.88 18.57
N TYR A 157 8.69 -21.15 19.04
CA TYR A 157 9.87 -21.45 18.22
C TYR A 157 9.63 -22.65 17.29
N ARG A 158 10.08 -22.52 16.04
CA ARG A 158 10.07 -23.60 15.03
C ARG A 158 11.34 -23.53 14.18
N GLY A 159 12.27 -24.46 14.41
CA GLY A 159 13.49 -24.58 13.61
C GLY A 159 13.23 -24.82 12.12
N SER A 160 14.23 -24.55 11.29
CA SER A 160 14.20 -24.56 9.83
C SER A 160 13.71 -25.90 9.26
N GLU A 161 14.15 -27.02 9.82
CA GLU A 161 13.76 -28.37 9.44
C GLU A 161 12.27 -28.65 9.74
N HIS A 162 11.75 -28.14 10.86
CA HIS A 162 10.31 -28.20 11.16
C HIS A 162 9.50 -27.31 10.20
N GLN A 163 10.01 -26.12 9.89
CA GLN A 163 9.40 -25.22 8.91
C GLN A 163 9.37 -25.86 7.52
N GLU A 164 10.39 -26.63 7.14
CA GLU A 164 10.42 -27.37 5.87
C GLU A 164 9.39 -28.51 5.84
N ARG A 165 9.28 -29.30 6.91
CA ARG A 165 8.23 -30.34 7.02
C ARG A 165 6.84 -29.73 6.82
N LEU A 166 6.52 -28.63 7.51
CA LEU A 166 5.26 -27.91 7.32
C LEU A 166 5.07 -27.41 5.88
N TRP A 167 6.13 -26.87 5.26
CA TRP A 167 6.09 -26.43 3.87
C TRP A 167 5.74 -27.58 2.92
N ARG A 168 6.38 -28.75 3.09
CA ARG A 168 6.09 -29.98 2.33
C ARG A 168 4.67 -30.49 2.56
N THR A 169 4.19 -30.51 3.81
CA THR A 169 2.80 -30.90 4.14
C THR A 169 1.77 -30.02 3.44
N TYR A 170 1.94 -28.69 3.44
CA TYR A 170 1.01 -27.81 2.73
C TYR A 170 1.19 -27.85 1.21
N PHE A 171 2.38 -28.22 0.70
CA PHE A 171 2.64 -28.28 -0.74
C PHE A 171 1.71 -29.25 -1.45
N GLY A 172 1.40 -30.43 -0.89
CA GLY A 172 0.47 -31.39 -1.51
C GLY A 172 -0.92 -30.78 -1.79
N ARG A 173 -1.48 -30.05 -0.82
CA ARG A 173 -2.74 -29.31 -1.03
C ARG A 173 -2.59 -28.22 -2.09
N TYR A 174 -1.53 -27.43 -2.04
CA TYR A 174 -1.29 -26.37 -3.05
C TYR A 174 -1.07 -26.96 -4.45
N TYR A 175 -0.50 -28.16 -4.52
CA TYR A 175 -0.28 -28.89 -5.75
C TYR A 175 -1.61 -29.24 -6.42
N GLU A 176 -2.57 -29.76 -5.66
CA GLU A 176 -3.93 -30.07 -6.12
C GLU A 176 -4.73 -28.81 -6.46
N GLU A 177 -4.72 -27.80 -5.59
CA GLU A 177 -5.43 -26.51 -5.79
C GLU A 177 -5.03 -25.79 -7.10
N THR A 178 -3.83 -26.07 -7.64
CA THR A 178 -3.30 -25.43 -8.85
C THR A 178 -3.17 -26.37 -10.05
N ALA A 179 -3.56 -27.65 -9.94
CA ALA A 179 -3.35 -28.65 -10.99
C ALA A 179 -3.86 -28.19 -12.37
N ALA A 180 -5.13 -27.80 -12.46
CA ALA A 180 -5.74 -27.32 -13.72
C ALA A 180 -5.02 -26.10 -14.32
N ALA A 181 -4.57 -25.16 -13.47
CA ALA A 181 -3.84 -23.99 -13.93
C ALA A 181 -2.43 -24.33 -14.44
N ARG A 182 -1.75 -25.31 -13.83
CA ARG A 182 -0.40 -25.72 -14.25
C ARG A 182 -0.41 -26.60 -15.51
N SER A 183 -1.40 -27.47 -15.69
CA SER A 183 -1.47 -28.36 -16.86
C SER A 183 -1.57 -27.59 -18.19
N GLY A 184 -2.13 -26.39 -18.20
CA GLY A 184 -2.20 -25.50 -19.37
C GLY A 184 -0.97 -24.63 -19.61
N LEU A 185 0.11 -24.74 -18.81
CA LEU A 185 1.29 -23.90 -18.94
C LEU A 185 2.38 -24.51 -19.84
N PRO A 186 3.22 -23.68 -20.51
CA PRO A 186 4.35 -24.16 -21.29
C PRO A 186 5.30 -25.04 -20.45
N GLY A 187 5.58 -26.25 -20.95
CA GLY A 187 6.34 -27.28 -20.23
C GLY A 187 5.50 -28.18 -19.31
N GLY A 188 4.17 -28.07 -19.33
CA GLY A 188 3.26 -28.94 -18.59
C GLY A 188 3.21 -28.68 -17.08
N PRO A 189 2.55 -29.57 -16.30
CA PRO A 189 2.22 -29.33 -14.89
C PRO A 189 3.43 -29.19 -13.96
N HIS A 190 4.63 -29.60 -14.41
CA HIS A 190 5.92 -29.49 -13.69
C HIS A 190 6.96 -28.62 -14.39
N GLY A 191 6.61 -27.92 -15.48
CA GLY A 191 7.52 -27.07 -16.23
C GLY A 191 7.94 -25.79 -15.50
N GLU A 192 8.91 -25.06 -16.05
CA GLU A 192 9.40 -23.81 -15.44
C GLU A 192 8.32 -22.70 -15.36
N ALA A 193 7.38 -22.66 -16.32
CA ALA A 193 6.22 -21.79 -16.22
C ALA A 193 5.32 -22.16 -15.02
N ALA A 194 5.19 -23.46 -14.73
CA ALA A 194 4.46 -23.97 -13.58
C ALA A 194 5.17 -23.64 -12.24
N VAL A 195 6.51 -23.67 -12.19
CA VAL A 195 7.29 -23.21 -11.03
C VAL A 195 7.03 -21.72 -10.77
N ARG A 196 7.15 -20.86 -11.81
CA ARG A 196 6.83 -19.43 -11.70
C ARG A 196 5.39 -19.19 -11.25
N HIS A 197 4.43 -19.96 -11.78
CA HIS A 197 3.03 -19.88 -11.37
C HIS A 197 2.86 -20.09 -9.86
N MET A 198 3.48 -21.10 -9.27
CA MET A 198 3.40 -21.35 -7.81
C MET A 198 3.90 -20.16 -6.97
N ILE A 199 4.97 -19.51 -7.43
CA ILE A 199 5.64 -18.43 -6.71
C ILE A 199 4.97 -17.05 -6.91
N GLU A 200 4.54 -16.73 -8.12
CA GLU A 200 4.12 -15.37 -8.52
C GLU A 200 2.61 -15.21 -8.64
N VAL A 201 1.94 -16.19 -9.24
CA VAL A 201 0.50 -16.16 -9.54
C VAL A 201 -0.29 -16.75 -8.38
N PHE A 202 -0.03 -18.01 -8.03
CA PHE A 202 -0.65 -18.64 -6.88
C PHE A 202 -0.18 -17.99 -5.58
N ARG A 203 1.11 -17.65 -5.46
CA ARG A 203 1.76 -16.98 -4.31
C ARG A 203 1.92 -17.86 -3.05
N ILE A 204 2.62 -19.00 -3.16
CA ILE A 204 3.10 -19.74 -1.98
C ILE A 204 3.79 -18.81 -0.93
N PRO A 205 4.66 -17.85 -1.30
CA PRO A 205 5.37 -17.01 -0.33
C PRO A 205 4.48 -16.12 0.54
N SER A 206 3.18 -16.01 0.24
CA SER A 206 2.21 -15.26 1.05
C SER A 206 1.28 -16.14 1.87
N ARG A 207 1.52 -17.47 1.92
CA ARG A 207 0.77 -18.46 2.69
C ARG A 207 1.64 -19.21 3.71
N ILE A 208 2.93 -19.35 3.43
CA ILE A 208 3.91 -19.94 4.33
C ILE A 208 5.30 -19.38 4.01
N ALA A 209 6.10 -19.13 5.05
CA ALA A 209 7.50 -18.75 4.88
C ALA A 209 8.36 -19.94 4.43
N ALA A 210 9.35 -19.68 3.58
CA ALA A 210 10.41 -20.65 3.29
C ALA A 210 11.21 -20.98 4.57
N PRO A 211 11.78 -22.19 4.68
CA PRO A 211 12.80 -22.51 5.69
C PRO A 211 13.91 -21.46 5.68
N GLY A 212 14.35 -21.01 6.85
CA GLY A 212 15.28 -19.90 7.01
C GLY A 212 14.64 -18.50 7.09
N TYR A 213 13.34 -18.34 6.83
CA TYR A 213 12.71 -17.01 6.68
C TYR A 213 11.42 -16.81 7.48
N SER A 214 11.15 -17.70 8.44
CA SER A 214 10.00 -17.66 9.36
C SER A 214 10.36 -16.94 10.66
N ASN A 215 9.49 -16.05 11.16
CA ASN A 215 9.72 -15.37 12.44
C ASN A 215 9.56 -16.29 13.65
N HIS A 216 8.93 -17.47 13.49
CA HIS A 216 9.00 -18.55 14.50
C HIS A 216 10.39 -19.17 14.57
N GLN A 217 11.14 -19.21 13.47
CA GLN A 217 12.51 -19.72 13.46
C GLN A 217 13.48 -18.75 14.15
N ASN A 218 13.24 -17.45 14.01
CA ASN A 218 13.95 -16.43 14.79
C ASN A 218 13.52 -16.40 16.28
N GLY A 219 12.57 -17.24 16.68
CA GLY A 219 12.04 -17.34 18.05
C GLY A 219 11.28 -16.12 18.56
N ILE A 220 10.87 -15.21 17.67
CA ILE A 220 10.18 -13.95 18.00
C ILE A 220 8.69 -13.94 17.67
N ALA A 221 8.18 -14.88 16.88
CA ALA A 221 6.75 -15.01 16.59
C ALA A 221 6.06 -15.98 17.55
N ILE A 222 4.82 -15.64 17.92
CA ILE A 222 3.93 -16.45 18.74
C ILE A 222 2.54 -16.56 18.08
N ASP A 223 2.02 -17.79 17.98
CA ASP A 223 0.63 -18.04 17.58
C ASP A 223 -0.19 -18.28 18.85
N LEU A 224 -1.06 -17.35 19.21
CA LEU A 224 -1.90 -17.41 20.41
C LEU A 224 -3.15 -18.27 20.20
N LEU A 225 -3.64 -18.90 21.25
CA LEU A 225 -4.81 -19.78 21.25
C LEU A 225 -5.82 -19.39 22.32
N GLN A 226 -7.10 -19.42 21.94
CA GLN A 226 -8.24 -19.28 22.85
C GLN A 226 -8.86 -20.67 23.05
N GLU A 227 -8.61 -21.29 24.19
CA GLU A 227 -9.34 -22.50 24.59
C GLU A 227 -10.76 -22.07 24.96
N ARG A 228 -11.74 -22.41 24.11
CA ARG A 228 -13.14 -22.01 24.25
C ARG A 228 -14.03 -23.20 24.56
N ASP A 229 -15.30 -22.91 24.83
CA ASP A 229 -16.31 -23.95 24.89
C ASP A 229 -16.39 -24.73 23.54
N PRO A 230 -16.48 -26.07 23.56
CA PRO A 230 -16.66 -26.88 22.35
C PRO A 230 -17.86 -26.47 21.47
N ALA A 231 -18.89 -25.82 22.03
CA ALA A 231 -20.01 -25.29 21.27
C ALA A 231 -19.66 -24.02 20.46
N ASP A 232 -18.62 -23.27 20.83
CA ASP A 232 -18.17 -22.04 20.15
C ASP A 232 -16.63 -22.01 19.92
N PRO A 233 -16.06 -22.97 19.16
CA PRO A 233 -14.61 -23.16 19.06
C PRO A 233 -13.97 -22.20 18.06
N ILE A 234 -13.05 -21.35 18.51
CA ILE A 234 -12.24 -20.47 17.65
C ILE A 234 -10.97 -21.22 17.22
N ARG A 235 -10.74 -21.31 15.91
CA ARG A 235 -9.56 -22.00 15.33
C ARG A 235 -8.65 -20.99 14.65
N ASN A 236 -7.34 -21.18 14.81
CA ASN A 236 -6.34 -20.45 14.03
C ASN A 236 -6.38 -21.00 12.60
N SER A 237 -7.02 -20.25 11.69
CA SER A 237 -7.30 -20.68 10.32
C SER A 237 -7.40 -19.49 9.39
N THR A 238 -6.66 -19.53 8.28
CA THR A 238 -6.59 -18.47 7.28
C THR A 238 -7.85 -18.33 6.41
N ARG A 239 -8.91 -19.11 6.67
CA ARG A 239 -10.22 -18.91 6.01
C ARG A 239 -10.82 -17.56 6.42
N PRO A 240 -11.39 -16.77 5.49
CA PRO A 240 -11.90 -15.43 5.80
C PRO A 240 -12.92 -15.40 6.95
N GLU A 241 -13.83 -16.39 7.01
CA GLU A 241 -14.80 -16.60 8.08
C GLU A 241 -14.16 -16.74 9.47
N ALA A 242 -13.09 -17.54 9.57
CA ALA A 242 -12.38 -17.81 10.82
C ALA A 242 -11.56 -16.59 11.23
N VAL A 243 -10.90 -15.91 10.29
CA VAL A 243 -10.19 -14.64 10.53
C VAL A 243 -11.14 -13.55 11.04
N GLN A 244 -12.32 -13.40 10.42
CA GLN A 244 -13.33 -12.45 10.90
C GLN A 244 -13.84 -12.81 12.30
N ARG A 245 -14.14 -14.09 12.56
CA ARG A 245 -14.63 -14.55 13.85
C ARG A 245 -13.60 -14.39 14.97
N TRP A 246 -12.31 -14.67 14.70
CA TRP A 246 -11.19 -14.43 15.62
C TRP A 246 -11.06 -12.93 15.93
N ARG A 247 -11.13 -12.06 14.91
CA ARG A 247 -11.08 -10.59 15.08
C ARG A 247 -12.26 -10.01 15.86
N ARG A 248 -13.36 -10.76 16.04
CA ARG A 248 -14.53 -10.35 16.84
C ARG A 248 -14.45 -10.80 18.29
N THR A 249 -13.48 -11.64 18.69
CA THR A 249 -13.40 -12.10 20.09
C THR A 249 -12.91 -10.99 21.01
N TRP A 250 -13.35 -11.05 22.27
CA TRP A 250 -12.89 -10.19 23.36
C TRP A 250 -11.35 -10.18 23.44
N PHE A 251 -10.72 -11.34 23.25
CA PHE A 251 -9.26 -11.45 23.34
C PHE A 251 -8.51 -10.71 22.22
N PHE A 252 -9.03 -10.67 20.98
CA PHE A 252 -8.39 -9.86 19.93
C PHE A 252 -8.44 -8.38 20.28
N GLN A 253 -9.58 -7.89 20.75
CA GLN A 253 -9.74 -6.50 21.17
C GLN A 253 -8.78 -6.17 22.33
N TRP A 254 -8.68 -7.05 23.33
CA TRP A 254 -7.73 -6.91 24.43
C TRP A 254 -6.28 -6.86 23.92
N LEU A 255 -5.88 -7.76 23.02
CA LEU A 255 -4.53 -7.77 22.46
C LEU A 255 -4.21 -6.49 21.66
N GLN A 256 -5.16 -5.97 20.88
CA GLN A 256 -4.98 -4.72 20.13
C GLN A 256 -4.69 -3.53 21.06
N ALA A 257 -5.30 -3.49 22.25
CA ALA A 257 -5.07 -2.45 23.24
C ALA A 257 -3.83 -2.68 24.12
N ASN A 258 -3.45 -3.94 24.41
CA ASN A 258 -2.48 -4.26 25.46
C ASN A 258 -1.16 -4.86 24.97
N ALA A 259 -1.13 -5.63 23.88
CA ALA A 259 0.05 -6.43 23.53
C ALA A 259 1.31 -5.60 23.22
N GLY A 260 1.13 -4.35 22.80
CA GLY A 260 2.22 -3.40 22.56
C GLY A 260 3.05 -3.10 23.81
N SER A 261 2.46 -3.03 25.01
CA SER A 261 3.20 -2.81 26.27
C SER A 261 4.04 -4.02 26.69
N TYR A 262 3.79 -5.19 26.09
CA TYR A 262 4.62 -6.41 26.24
C TYR A 262 5.64 -6.56 25.10
N GLY A 263 5.75 -5.59 24.19
CA GLY A 263 6.66 -5.60 23.05
C GLY A 263 6.18 -6.42 21.85
N PHE A 264 4.89 -6.79 21.79
CA PHE A 264 4.32 -7.55 20.68
C PHE A 264 3.53 -6.68 19.71
N ALA A 265 3.76 -6.89 18.41
CA ALA A 265 3.01 -6.26 17.33
C ALA A 265 2.15 -7.29 16.56
N PRO A 266 0.96 -6.92 16.07
CA PRO A 266 0.09 -7.83 15.33
C PRO A 266 0.61 -8.10 13.92
N TYR A 267 0.55 -9.36 13.45
CA TYR A 267 0.66 -9.66 12.03
C TYR A 267 -0.72 -9.58 11.38
N GLU A 268 -0.86 -8.68 10.40
CA GLU A 268 -2.16 -8.21 9.93
C GLU A 268 -3.08 -9.32 9.40
N ARG A 269 -2.53 -10.34 8.76
CA ARG A 269 -3.30 -11.38 8.05
C ARG A 269 -3.85 -12.46 8.98
N GLU A 270 -3.19 -12.69 10.09
CA GLU A 270 -3.43 -13.81 10.99
C GLU A 270 -3.57 -13.26 12.41
N PRO A 271 -4.80 -13.00 12.91
CA PRO A 271 -5.02 -12.26 14.15
C PRO A 271 -4.51 -12.97 15.41
N TRP A 272 -4.21 -14.27 15.32
CA TRP A 272 -3.51 -15.05 16.36
C TRP A 272 -1.99 -14.86 16.37
N HIS A 273 -1.40 -14.36 15.30
CA HIS A 273 0.05 -14.29 15.12
C HIS A 273 0.59 -12.92 15.54
N TRP A 274 1.54 -12.92 16.47
CA TRP A 274 2.13 -11.72 17.04
C TRP A 274 3.65 -11.81 17.05
N GLU A 275 4.31 -10.69 16.76
CA GLU A 275 5.76 -10.61 16.62
C GLU A 275 6.38 -9.76 17.74
N TYR A 276 7.31 -10.35 18.49
CA TYR A 276 8.08 -9.66 19.51
C TYR A 276 9.13 -8.72 18.89
N ARG A 277 9.21 -7.48 19.39
CA ARG A 277 10.13 -6.45 18.93
C ARG A 277 11.05 -6.00 20.08
N SER A 278 12.19 -6.68 20.22
CA SER A 278 13.26 -6.28 21.14
C SER A 278 13.69 -4.83 20.86
N GLY A 279 13.63 -3.97 21.88
CA GLY A 279 13.93 -2.54 21.77
C GLY A 279 12.70 -1.63 21.79
N GLY A 280 11.49 -2.17 21.61
CA GLY A 280 10.26 -1.48 21.98
C GLY A 280 10.13 -1.46 23.51
N ALA A 281 10.78 -0.50 24.16
CA ALA A 281 10.58 -0.28 25.59
C ALA A 281 9.08 -0.02 25.86
N PRO A 282 8.48 -0.60 26.91
CA PRO A 282 7.12 -0.24 27.29
C PRO A 282 7.06 1.26 27.53
N ARG A 283 6.16 1.94 26.81
CA ARG A 283 5.78 3.32 27.11
C ARG A 283 5.30 3.33 28.55
N ARG A 284 6.09 3.91 29.47
CA ARG A 284 5.79 3.90 30.91
C ARG A 284 4.46 4.64 31.13
N GLU A 285 3.44 3.90 31.55
CA GLU A 285 2.37 4.44 32.38
C GLU A 285 2.68 4.07 33.83
N ALA A 286 3.16 5.04 34.61
CA ALA A 286 3.18 5.04 36.08
C ALA A 286 3.69 6.38 36.62
N GLU A 287 2.94 7.47 36.41
CA GLU A 287 2.85 8.53 37.42
C GLU A 287 1.47 8.43 38.07
N ALA A 288 1.33 7.43 38.93
CA ALA A 288 0.36 7.50 40.00
C ALA A 288 1.01 8.32 41.14
N VAL A 289 0.76 9.63 41.13
CA VAL A 289 1.04 10.50 42.27
C VAL A 289 -0.29 10.81 42.94
N GLU A 290 -0.49 10.28 44.14
CA GLU A 290 -1.43 10.88 45.08
C GLU A 290 -0.92 12.28 45.43
N HIS A 291 -1.66 13.32 45.04
CA HIS A 291 -1.61 14.59 45.76
C HIS A 291 -2.96 15.32 45.72
N ASP A 292 -3.45 15.58 46.93
CA ASP A 292 -4.41 16.60 47.35
C ASP A 292 -5.39 17.22 46.34
N ARG A 293 -6.65 16.77 46.46
CA ARG A 293 -7.67 17.57 47.16
C ARG A 293 -7.58 19.09 46.96
N TRP A 294 -8.03 19.57 45.80
CA TRP A 294 -8.38 20.99 45.62
C TRP A 294 -9.80 21.16 45.08
N THR A 295 -10.71 21.55 45.97
CA THR A 295 -12.07 21.98 45.63
C THR A 295 -12.03 23.43 45.21
N PHE A 296 -12.34 23.74 43.94
CA PHE A 296 -12.61 25.12 43.56
C PHE A 296 -14.09 25.44 43.77
N ALA A 297 -14.36 26.48 44.54
CA ALA A 297 -15.71 26.97 44.80
C ALA A 297 -16.24 27.76 43.60
N GLU A 298 -17.57 27.83 43.47
CA GLU A 298 -18.23 28.76 42.56
C GLU A 298 -17.95 30.21 42.98
N PRO A 299 -17.65 31.12 42.04
CA PRO A 299 -17.88 32.54 42.22
C PRO A 299 -19.31 32.87 41.78
N THR A 300 -20.19 33.07 42.76
CA THR A 300 -21.50 33.68 42.58
C THR A 300 -21.39 35.22 42.51
N GLY A 301 -22.28 35.85 41.73
CA GLY A 301 -22.66 37.27 41.88
C GLY A 301 -22.10 38.27 40.87
N TRP A 302 -22.72 39.45 40.87
CA TRP A 302 -22.45 40.66 40.06
C TRP A 302 -22.97 40.58 38.61
N GLU A 303 -24.27 40.75 38.37
CA GLU A 303 -25.10 41.98 38.42
C GLU A 303 -25.24 42.67 37.05
N GLU A 304 -26.35 42.31 36.41
CA GLU A 304 -27.29 43.15 35.65
C GLU A 304 -27.04 44.67 35.65
N SER A 305 -26.93 45.26 34.45
CA SER A 305 -27.19 46.68 34.19
C SER A 305 -27.58 46.87 32.72
N ALA A 306 -28.55 47.74 32.46
CA ALA A 306 -29.36 47.74 31.24
C ALA A 306 -28.83 48.63 30.09
N GLU A 307 -29.37 48.37 28.90
CA GLU A 307 -29.40 49.25 27.71
C GLU A 307 -30.29 50.51 27.95
N PRO A 308 -30.56 51.45 27.00
CA PRO A 308 -30.14 51.53 25.58
C PRO A 308 -29.76 52.94 25.05
N SER A 309 -29.33 53.01 23.77
CA SER A 309 -29.70 54.13 22.87
C SER A 309 -29.51 53.80 21.38
N GLU A 310 -30.50 54.12 20.56
CA GLU A 310 -30.49 54.05 19.09
C GLU A 310 -29.60 55.13 18.44
N ALA A 311 -29.13 54.91 17.19
CA ALA A 311 -29.50 55.76 16.03
C ALA A 311 -28.68 55.49 14.72
N ALA A 312 -29.43 55.27 13.63
CA ALA A 312 -29.21 55.71 12.24
C ALA A 312 -28.04 55.19 11.36
N GLU A 313 -28.34 55.14 10.05
CA GLU A 313 -27.57 54.60 8.91
C GLU A 313 -26.86 55.73 8.11
N PRO A 314 -26.57 55.60 6.78
CA PRO A 314 -25.72 54.64 6.05
C PRO A 314 -24.59 55.38 5.25
N GLU A 315 -23.72 54.65 4.51
CA GLU A 315 -23.57 54.81 3.04
C GLU A 315 -22.39 54.01 2.43
N GLU A 316 -22.58 53.78 1.13
CA GLU A 316 -21.78 53.23 0.02
C GLU A 316 -20.23 53.16 0.13
N TYR A 317 -19.68 52.11 -0.49
CA TYR A 317 -18.37 52.20 -1.16
C TYR A 317 -18.34 51.32 -2.42
N GLU A 318 -18.23 51.97 -3.58
CA GLU A 318 -18.20 51.31 -4.90
C GLU A 318 -16.87 50.60 -5.19
N GLY A 319 -16.92 49.63 -6.11
CA GLY A 319 -15.75 48.87 -6.55
C GLY A 319 -14.95 49.55 -7.66
N TYR A 320 -13.70 49.13 -7.82
CA TYR A 320 -12.86 49.52 -8.97
C TYR A 320 -12.55 48.30 -9.83
N GLY A 321 -12.98 48.36 -11.10
CA GLY A 321 -12.57 47.43 -12.15
C GLY A 321 -11.27 47.87 -12.81
N TYR A 322 -10.55 46.91 -13.40
CA TYR A 322 -9.40 47.19 -14.26
C TYR A 322 -9.88 47.62 -15.65
N GLY A 323 -9.27 48.70 -16.18
CA GLY A 323 -9.46 49.17 -17.55
C GLY A 323 -8.10 49.42 -18.21
N GLU A 324 -7.97 49.00 -19.46
CA GLU A 324 -6.74 49.05 -20.25
C GLU A 324 -6.43 50.47 -20.76
N GLY A 325 -5.17 50.74 -21.11
CA GLY A 325 -4.75 51.98 -21.76
C GLY A 325 -3.41 51.82 -22.48
N ALA A 326 -3.42 51.98 -23.80
CA ALA A 326 -2.24 51.94 -24.67
C ALA A 326 -1.87 53.35 -25.19
N GLY A 327 -0.68 53.47 -25.79
CA GLY A 327 -0.13 54.69 -26.41
C GLY A 327 1.34 54.85 -26.01
N GLU A 328 2.35 54.57 -26.84
CA GLU A 328 2.73 55.10 -28.18
C GLU A 328 3.89 56.12 -28.08
N ASP A 329 5.02 55.69 -28.65
CA ASP A 329 6.02 56.44 -29.45
C ASP A 329 6.90 57.58 -28.91
N LEU A 330 8.05 57.68 -29.61
CA LEU A 330 9.14 58.67 -29.57
C LEU A 330 10.06 58.53 -28.33
N ASP A 331 11.37 58.27 -28.51
CA ASP A 331 12.26 59.30 -29.03
C ASP A 331 13.55 58.79 -29.71
N ALA A 332 14.23 59.69 -30.42
CA ALA A 332 15.53 59.41 -31.04
C ALA A 332 16.52 60.59 -30.96
N ARG A 333 17.81 60.23 -30.99
CA ARG A 333 18.93 60.94 -31.68
C ARG A 333 19.75 62.04 -30.93
N TRP A 334 21.08 61.86 -31.02
CA TRP A 334 22.22 62.79 -30.82
C TRP A 334 22.76 63.10 -29.39
N GLY A 335 24.09 62.97 -29.23
CA GLY A 335 24.93 63.50 -28.12
C GLY A 335 25.65 64.81 -28.56
N PRO A 336 26.92 65.12 -28.18
CA PRO A 336 27.95 64.37 -27.43
C PRO A 336 28.69 65.22 -26.34
N GLU A 337 30.01 65.02 -26.13
CA GLU A 337 30.98 65.70 -25.19
C GLU A 337 30.94 65.23 -23.71
N GLY A 338 32.03 65.15 -22.92
CA GLY A 338 33.48 65.43 -23.13
C GLY A 338 34.35 64.92 -21.94
N THR A 339 35.70 64.97 -22.05
CA THR A 339 36.70 64.40 -21.10
C THR A 339 37.06 65.29 -19.88
N PRO A 340 37.71 64.74 -18.82
CA PRO A 340 39.19 64.87 -18.63
C PRO A 340 39.83 63.53 -18.17
N GLU A 341 41.07 63.12 -18.51
CA GLU A 341 42.43 63.73 -18.45
C GLU A 341 43.24 63.42 -17.17
N ALA A 342 44.32 62.65 -17.37
CA ALA A 342 45.59 62.49 -16.63
C ALA A 342 45.65 62.08 -15.13
N ALA A 343 46.27 60.91 -14.90
CA ALA A 343 47.48 60.79 -14.07
C ALA A 343 48.23 59.47 -14.36
N GLU A 344 49.48 59.58 -14.82
CA GLU A 344 50.48 58.51 -14.92
C GLU A 344 51.41 58.57 -13.67
N PRO A 345 52.22 57.54 -13.31
CA PRO A 345 53.43 57.25 -14.09
C PRO A 345 54.03 55.81 -14.05
N GLU A 346 55.08 55.70 -14.89
CA GLU A 346 56.33 54.93 -14.75
C GLU A 346 56.47 53.49 -15.32
N GLU A 347 57.40 53.40 -16.28
CA GLU A 347 57.86 52.19 -16.98
C GLU A 347 58.88 51.38 -16.16
N GLY A 348 58.99 50.08 -16.43
CA GLY A 348 60.10 49.28 -15.90
C GLY A 348 60.14 47.82 -16.35
N GLN A 349 61.00 47.55 -17.35
CA GLN A 349 61.58 46.24 -17.73
C GLN A 349 60.78 45.30 -18.68
N GLU A 350 61.34 45.13 -19.89
CA GLU A 350 61.11 44.04 -20.85
C GLU A 350 62.07 42.84 -20.59
N PRO A 351 62.26 41.84 -21.48
CA PRO A 351 61.33 40.71 -21.67
C PRO A 351 62.03 39.32 -21.74
N THR A 352 61.24 38.24 -21.70
CA THR A 352 61.53 36.93 -22.34
C THR A 352 60.18 36.25 -22.59
N GLU A 353 59.65 36.17 -23.81
CA GLU A 353 60.08 35.30 -24.92
C GLU A 353 59.84 33.81 -24.61
N TRP A 354 58.80 33.21 -25.22
CA TRP A 354 58.85 31.95 -26.00
C TRP A 354 57.45 31.60 -26.59
N GLN A 355 57.32 31.91 -27.88
CA GLN A 355 56.57 31.21 -28.95
C GLN A 355 55.03 31.06 -29.00
N GLU A 356 54.56 31.50 -30.16
CA GLU A 356 53.26 31.38 -30.85
C GLU A 356 52.86 29.95 -31.26
N GLU A 357 51.58 29.83 -31.68
CA GLU A 357 51.02 28.88 -32.67
C GLU A 357 50.92 27.37 -32.29
N ALA A 358 49.86 26.61 -32.63
CA ALA A 358 48.65 26.93 -33.42
C ALA A 358 47.43 26.05 -33.03
N GLU A 359 46.25 26.59 -33.38
CA GLU A 359 44.99 25.96 -33.83
C GLU A 359 44.77 24.44 -33.68
N GLY A 360 43.64 24.05 -33.06
CA GLY A 360 43.07 22.71 -33.22
C GLY A 360 41.94 22.36 -32.22
N GLU A 361 40.86 21.78 -32.75
CA GLU A 361 39.80 21.03 -32.02
C GLU A 361 38.82 21.81 -31.11
N GLU A 362 37.96 22.63 -31.74
CA GLU A 362 36.54 22.63 -31.37
C GLU A 362 35.87 21.30 -31.83
N ASP A 363 34.65 21.03 -31.36
CA ASP A 363 33.82 19.85 -31.65
C ASP A 363 34.28 18.48 -31.10
N GLN A 364 34.21 18.36 -29.78
CA GLN A 364 33.70 17.16 -29.11
C GLN A 364 33.32 17.50 -27.66
N TRP A 365 32.03 17.45 -27.31
CA TRP A 365 31.50 17.24 -25.92
C TRP A 365 29.96 17.06 -25.92
N ALA A 366 29.43 16.34 -26.92
CA ALA A 366 27.98 16.14 -27.11
C ALA A 366 27.59 14.68 -27.43
N ALA A 367 27.98 13.73 -26.58
CA ALA A 367 27.41 12.39 -26.55
C ALA A 367 27.60 11.70 -25.18
N GLU A 368 26.76 10.70 -24.89
CA GLU A 368 26.92 9.69 -23.83
C GLU A 368 26.74 10.12 -22.36
N ALA A 369 25.68 10.88 -22.07
CA ALA A 369 24.98 10.71 -20.79
C ALA A 369 24.07 9.46 -20.87
N ALA A 370 24.49 8.34 -20.28
CA ALA A 370 23.64 7.15 -20.14
C ALA A 370 22.38 7.48 -19.31
N PRO A 371 21.23 6.84 -19.57
CA PRO A 371 19.98 7.13 -18.88
C PRO A 371 20.02 6.58 -17.44
N GLY A 372 20.55 7.39 -16.51
CA GLY A 372 20.46 7.14 -15.08
C GLY A 372 19.00 7.08 -14.61
N GLU A 373 18.72 6.22 -13.63
CA GLU A 373 17.39 6.13 -13.03
C GLU A 373 16.99 7.46 -12.39
N ASP A 374 15.76 7.88 -12.68
CA ASP A 374 15.28 9.23 -12.44
C ASP A 374 14.72 9.40 -11.01
N PRO A 375 15.39 10.16 -10.13
CA PRO A 375 14.99 10.29 -8.72
C PRO A 375 13.63 10.99 -8.55
N TYR A 376 13.16 11.77 -9.53
CA TYR A 376 11.85 12.42 -9.47
C TYR A 376 10.70 11.49 -9.83
N LEU A 377 10.92 10.42 -10.59
CA LEU A 377 9.89 9.40 -10.82
C LEU A 377 9.70 8.47 -9.60
N GLU A 378 10.76 8.27 -8.81
CA GLU A 378 10.67 7.54 -7.54
C GLU A 378 9.91 8.34 -6.45
N TRP A 379 9.99 9.67 -6.48
CA TRP A 379 9.13 10.57 -5.68
C TRP A 379 7.63 10.27 -5.91
N GLU A 380 7.17 10.18 -7.17
CA GLU A 380 5.77 9.88 -7.51
C GLU A 380 5.33 8.44 -7.21
N GLN A 381 6.24 7.46 -7.36
CA GLN A 381 5.97 6.09 -6.90
C GLN A 381 5.77 6.02 -5.38
N THR A 382 6.35 6.95 -4.61
CA THR A 382 6.10 7.06 -3.17
C THR A 382 4.74 7.70 -2.91
N VAL A 383 4.41 8.82 -3.56
CA VAL A 383 3.14 9.57 -3.36
C VAL A 383 1.91 8.71 -3.66
N TRP A 384 1.99 7.86 -4.68
CA TRP A 384 0.87 7.04 -5.17
C TRP A 384 1.19 5.53 -5.16
N GLY A 385 2.11 5.10 -4.31
CA GLY A 385 2.40 3.69 -4.07
C GLY A 385 1.35 3.03 -3.18
N GLN A 386 1.44 1.72 -2.98
CA GLN A 386 0.72 1.07 -1.89
C GLN A 386 1.16 1.75 -0.58
N PRO A 387 0.24 2.29 0.25
CA PRO A 387 0.64 2.85 1.53
C PRO A 387 1.34 1.77 2.36
N GLU A 388 2.41 2.12 3.09
CA GLU A 388 2.68 1.36 4.31
C GLU A 388 1.39 1.43 5.13
N SER A 389 0.93 0.30 5.69
CA SER A 389 -0.23 0.26 6.59
C SER A 389 0.12 0.85 7.95
N VAL A 390 0.56 2.11 7.93
CA VAL A 390 0.62 3.02 9.07
C VAL A 390 -0.83 3.31 9.42
N ARG A 391 -1.40 2.41 10.23
CA ARG A 391 -2.51 2.77 11.09
C ARG A 391 -2.11 4.04 11.80
N THR A 392 -2.78 5.12 11.43
CA THR A 392 -2.92 6.24 12.33
C THR A 392 -3.65 5.67 13.54
N GLU A 393 -2.96 5.61 14.69
CA GLU A 393 -3.63 6.06 15.89
C GLU A 393 -4.14 7.45 15.51
N ASP A 394 -5.42 7.58 15.20
CA ASP A 394 -5.99 8.90 14.96
C ASP A 394 -5.79 9.65 16.27
N PRO A 395 -4.93 10.69 16.34
CA PRO A 395 -5.14 11.66 17.40
C PRO A 395 -6.58 12.13 17.22
N GLN A 396 -7.37 12.16 18.29
CA GLN A 396 -8.82 12.32 18.23
C GLN A 396 -9.26 13.69 17.69
N TRP A 397 -9.03 13.92 16.39
CA TRP A 397 -9.84 14.75 15.52
C TRP A 397 -11.15 14.01 15.24
N HIS A 398 -11.84 13.64 16.32
CA HIS A 398 -13.28 13.80 16.38
C HIS A 398 -13.51 15.28 16.10
N LEU A 399 -13.59 15.63 14.82
CA LEU A 399 -14.18 16.88 14.40
C LEU A 399 -15.63 16.78 14.87
N THR A 400 -15.88 17.36 16.04
CA THR A 400 -17.17 17.38 16.75
C THR A 400 -18.27 18.07 15.95
N THR A 401 -17.99 18.50 14.72
CA THR A 401 -18.93 18.93 13.68
C THR A 401 -19.95 17.85 13.24
N GLU A 402 -19.88 16.60 13.72
CA GLU A 402 -21.08 15.74 13.70
C GLU A 402 -22.23 16.34 14.54
N GLN A 403 -21.91 17.21 15.51
CA GLN A 403 -22.88 18.04 16.19
C GLN A 403 -23.38 19.15 15.26
N THR A 404 -24.57 18.92 14.69
CA THR A 404 -25.58 19.95 14.40
C THR A 404 -25.42 20.86 13.17
N ASP A 405 -24.71 20.46 12.11
CA ASP A 405 -24.99 21.08 10.80
C ASP A 405 -26.33 20.56 10.24
N THR A 406 -27.41 21.19 10.69
CA THR A 406 -28.80 20.94 10.29
C THR A 406 -29.08 21.28 8.82
N ASN A 407 -28.13 21.92 8.12
CA ASN A 407 -28.27 22.31 6.72
C ASN A 407 -27.66 21.32 5.73
N LEU A 408 -27.08 20.20 6.22
CA LEU A 408 -26.66 19.11 5.33
C LEU A 408 -27.84 18.65 4.47
N PRO A 409 -27.62 18.37 3.17
CA PRO A 409 -28.69 17.95 2.28
C PRO A 409 -29.32 16.67 2.83
N THR A 410 -30.64 16.66 2.95
CA THR A 410 -31.41 15.45 3.21
C THR A 410 -31.59 14.68 1.89
N GLY A 411 -31.54 13.36 1.96
CA GLY A 411 -31.68 12.50 0.79
C GLY A 411 -33.09 12.51 0.18
N PRO A 412 -33.34 11.67 -0.84
CA PRO A 412 -32.58 10.47 -1.15
C PRO A 412 -31.38 10.71 -2.08
N PHE A 413 -30.33 9.89 -1.93
CA PHE A 413 -29.13 9.92 -2.77
C PHE A 413 -29.01 8.66 -3.62
N GLY A 414 -28.30 8.77 -4.73
CA GLY A 414 -28.16 7.70 -5.71
C GLY A 414 -27.30 6.54 -5.20
N SER A 415 -27.20 5.51 -6.04
CA SER A 415 -26.30 4.36 -5.79
C SER A 415 -25.26 4.23 -6.89
N LEU A 416 -23.99 4.27 -6.51
CA LEU A 416 -22.85 4.01 -7.38
C LEU A 416 -22.76 2.51 -7.65
N VAL A 417 -22.95 2.11 -8.90
CA VAL A 417 -22.85 0.73 -9.35
C VAL A 417 -21.67 0.57 -10.31
N ALA A 418 -21.06 -0.62 -10.31
CA ALA A 418 -20.15 -1.00 -11.38
C ALA A 418 -20.33 -2.46 -11.81
N ASP A 419 -20.36 -2.69 -13.11
CA ASP A 419 -20.41 -4.02 -13.72
C ASP A 419 -18.97 -4.48 -14.02
N LEU A 420 -18.49 -5.46 -13.28
CA LEU A 420 -17.10 -5.94 -13.29
C LEU A 420 -16.97 -7.28 -14.06
N PRO A 421 -15.79 -7.62 -14.59
CA PRO A 421 -15.56 -8.87 -15.30
C PRO A 421 -15.93 -10.09 -14.46
N GLY A 422 -16.50 -11.12 -15.11
CA GLY A 422 -16.99 -12.33 -14.46
C GLY A 422 -18.34 -12.17 -13.77
N GLY A 423 -19.20 -11.25 -14.22
CA GLY A 423 -20.57 -11.07 -13.71
C GLY A 423 -20.66 -10.50 -12.29
N ARG A 424 -19.55 -9.98 -11.75
CA ARG A 424 -19.51 -9.37 -10.43
C ARG A 424 -20.06 -7.94 -10.50
N ARG A 425 -21.05 -7.62 -9.67
CA ARG A 425 -21.55 -6.25 -9.50
C ARG A 425 -21.02 -5.64 -8.20
N PHE A 426 -20.58 -4.38 -8.28
CA PHE A 426 -20.37 -3.50 -7.14
C PHE A 426 -21.59 -2.59 -6.99
N SER A 427 -21.96 -2.25 -5.76
CA SER A 427 -22.99 -1.25 -5.43
C SER A 427 -22.63 -0.55 -4.12
N TYR A 428 -22.85 0.77 -4.06
CA TYR A 428 -22.69 1.59 -2.87
C TYR A 428 -23.70 2.73 -2.89
N THR A 429 -24.58 2.80 -1.89
CA THR A 429 -25.56 3.89 -1.74
C THR A 429 -24.90 5.07 -1.04
N PHE A 430 -25.05 6.27 -1.59
CA PHE A 430 -24.41 7.47 -1.03
C PHE A 430 -25.07 7.97 0.24
N THR A 431 -24.26 8.60 1.07
CA THR A 431 -24.65 9.27 2.31
C THR A 431 -24.58 10.80 2.18
N ARG A 432 -25.15 11.53 3.14
CA ARG A 432 -25.02 13.00 3.21
C ARG A 432 -23.55 13.44 3.33
N ASP A 433 -22.73 12.64 4.01
CA ASP A 433 -21.31 12.91 4.23
C ASP A 433 -20.54 12.77 2.90
N ASP A 434 -20.92 11.82 2.06
CA ASP A 434 -20.33 11.65 0.73
C ASP A 434 -20.56 12.90 -0.15
N VAL A 435 -21.74 13.54 -0.02
CA VAL A 435 -22.04 14.82 -0.69
C VAL A 435 -21.24 15.98 -0.10
N PHE A 436 -21.15 16.06 1.23
CA PHE A 436 -20.38 17.09 1.94
C PHE A 436 -18.88 17.05 1.56
N TRP A 437 -18.26 15.88 1.58
CA TRP A 437 -16.84 15.73 1.24
C TRP A 437 -16.57 15.82 -0.26
N ALA A 438 -17.50 15.44 -1.13
CA ALA A 438 -17.39 15.72 -2.57
C ALA A 438 -17.48 17.22 -2.88
N ALA A 439 -18.35 17.99 -2.20
CA ALA A 439 -18.40 19.44 -2.39
C ALA A 439 -17.09 20.13 -1.92
N LYS A 440 -16.49 19.67 -0.83
CA LYS A 440 -15.15 20.13 -0.41
C LYS A 440 -14.06 19.76 -1.42
N LEU A 441 -14.10 18.55 -1.99
CA LEU A 441 -13.17 18.14 -3.05
C LEU A 441 -13.23 19.08 -4.25
N VAL A 442 -14.45 19.39 -4.73
CA VAL A 442 -14.66 20.31 -5.87
C VAL A 442 -14.18 21.73 -5.53
N SER A 443 -14.49 22.22 -4.32
CA SER A 443 -14.07 23.53 -3.82
C SER A 443 -12.54 23.68 -3.74
N LEU A 444 -11.82 22.66 -3.25
CA LEU A 444 -10.38 22.73 -2.98
C LEU A 444 -9.47 22.25 -4.12
N GLU A 445 -9.77 21.12 -4.76
CA GLU A 445 -8.88 20.49 -5.76
C GLU A 445 -9.27 20.85 -7.21
N ALA A 446 -10.54 21.22 -7.43
CA ALA A 446 -11.11 21.43 -8.77
C ALA A 446 -11.42 22.92 -9.07
N GLY A 447 -11.29 23.82 -8.10
CA GLY A 447 -11.56 25.26 -8.30
C GLY A 447 -13.03 25.67 -8.21
N GLY A 448 -13.93 24.74 -7.90
CA GLY A 448 -15.28 25.05 -7.40
C GLY A 448 -16.39 25.27 -8.46
N THR A 449 -16.06 25.40 -9.74
CA THR A 449 -17.02 25.63 -10.83
C THR A 449 -17.89 24.40 -11.14
N ASP A 450 -19.08 24.62 -11.71
CA ASP A 450 -20.01 23.56 -12.17
C ASP A 450 -19.86 23.41 -13.70
N ASP A 451 -18.79 22.73 -14.10
CA ASP A 451 -18.37 22.54 -15.49
C ASP A 451 -17.91 21.10 -15.77
N ALA A 452 -17.48 20.85 -17.01
CA ALA A 452 -17.04 19.53 -17.46
C ALA A 452 -15.73 19.04 -16.81
N GLU A 453 -14.82 19.95 -16.45
CA GLU A 453 -13.53 19.58 -15.84
C GLU A 453 -13.72 19.11 -14.41
N ASN A 454 -14.57 19.81 -13.65
CA ASN A 454 -14.86 19.44 -12.28
C ASN A 454 -15.78 18.22 -12.23
N ALA A 455 -16.69 18.08 -13.19
CA ALA A 455 -17.42 16.83 -13.40
C ALA A 455 -16.47 15.66 -13.67
N ALA A 456 -15.42 15.86 -14.48
CA ALA A 456 -14.42 14.84 -14.79
C ALA A 456 -13.61 14.44 -13.54
N VAL A 457 -13.21 15.40 -12.69
CA VAL A 457 -12.56 15.12 -11.40
C VAL A 457 -13.42 14.23 -10.51
N ILE A 458 -14.71 14.56 -10.32
CA ILE A 458 -15.62 13.72 -9.53
C ILE A 458 -15.77 12.32 -10.16
N TRP A 459 -16.00 12.23 -11.47
CA TRP A 459 -16.15 10.94 -12.15
C TRP A 459 -14.90 10.08 -12.05
N ALA A 460 -13.70 10.66 -12.09
CA ALA A 460 -12.46 9.92 -11.87
C ALA A 460 -12.37 9.33 -10.44
N MET A 461 -12.88 10.04 -9.43
CA MET A 461 -12.97 9.55 -8.05
C MET A 461 -14.02 8.45 -7.90
N LEU A 462 -15.20 8.61 -8.49
CA LEU A 462 -16.25 7.60 -8.54
C LEU A 462 -15.75 6.30 -9.17
N ASN A 463 -15.08 6.40 -10.32
CA ASN A 463 -14.47 5.28 -11.02
C ASN A 463 -13.39 4.59 -10.17
N ARG A 464 -12.50 5.37 -9.55
CA ARG A 464 -11.44 4.82 -8.68
C ARG A 464 -12.02 4.05 -7.50
N TYR A 465 -13.05 4.58 -6.87
CA TYR A 465 -13.72 3.94 -5.74
C TYR A 465 -14.43 2.65 -6.16
N ALA A 466 -15.31 2.72 -7.17
CA ALA A 466 -16.11 1.59 -7.64
C ALA A 466 -15.27 0.46 -8.26
N LEU A 467 -14.14 0.76 -8.91
CA LEU A 467 -13.31 -0.26 -9.56
C LEU A 467 -12.23 -0.82 -8.63
N PHE A 468 -11.65 0.00 -7.74
CA PHE A 468 -10.45 -0.36 -6.98
C PHE A 468 -10.57 -0.13 -5.46
N ALA A 469 -10.81 1.12 -5.02
CA ALA A 469 -10.54 1.50 -3.64
C ALA A 469 -11.49 0.87 -2.60
N HIS A 470 -12.76 0.58 -2.93
CA HIS A 470 -13.71 -0.08 -2.02
C HIS A 470 -13.26 -1.45 -1.48
N LYS A 471 -12.22 -2.06 -2.07
CA LYS A 471 -11.66 -3.35 -1.61
C LYS A 471 -10.65 -3.17 -0.48
N ASP A 472 -10.14 -1.96 -0.32
CA ASP A 472 -9.28 -1.59 0.79
C ASP A 472 -10.12 -1.39 2.05
N ARG A 473 -9.66 -1.90 3.18
CA ARG A 473 -10.36 -1.76 4.47
C ARG A 473 -10.21 -0.37 5.06
N GLU A 474 -9.27 0.43 4.55
CA GLU A 474 -9.17 1.84 4.91
C GLU A 474 -10.27 2.70 4.24
N TYR A 475 -10.92 2.17 3.20
CA TYR A 475 -11.89 2.90 2.37
C TYR A 475 -13.28 2.24 2.33
N PRO A 476 -13.94 1.98 3.49
CA PRO A 476 -15.28 1.40 3.53
C PRO A 476 -16.39 2.34 3.04
N THR A 477 -16.13 3.65 2.96
CA THR A 477 -17.06 4.66 2.45
C THR A 477 -16.41 5.54 1.39
N PHE A 478 -17.21 6.17 0.54
CA PHE A 478 -16.70 7.10 -0.47
C PHE A 478 -16.08 8.35 0.20
N THR A 479 -16.67 8.78 1.32
CA THR A 479 -16.12 9.79 2.25
C THR A 479 -14.71 9.45 2.73
N SER A 480 -14.48 8.25 3.28
CA SER A 480 -13.16 7.91 3.82
C SER A 480 -12.12 7.73 2.70
N PHE A 481 -12.56 7.28 1.52
CA PHE A 481 -11.75 7.30 0.30
C PHE A 481 -11.35 8.73 -0.13
N ILE A 482 -12.29 9.67 -0.26
CA ILE A 482 -12.01 11.06 -0.67
C ILE A 482 -11.01 11.71 0.28
N ARG A 483 -11.28 11.63 1.60
CA ARG A 483 -10.41 12.21 2.64
C ARG A 483 -9.01 11.61 2.68
N ALA A 484 -8.86 10.36 2.23
CA ALA A 484 -7.57 9.70 2.12
C ALA A 484 -6.85 9.98 0.78
N TYR A 485 -7.59 10.21 -0.31
CA TYR A 485 -7.00 10.41 -1.63
C TYR A 485 -6.57 11.86 -1.87
N SER A 486 -7.41 12.84 -1.54
CA SER A 486 -7.11 14.26 -1.73
C SER A 486 -6.17 14.77 -0.65
N THR A 487 -5.02 15.32 -1.06
CA THR A 487 -4.03 15.88 -0.13
C THR A 487 -4.52 17.11 0.61
N THR A 488 -5.47 17.87 0.06
CA THR A 488 -6.09 19.01 0.78
C THR A 488 -7.18 18.58 1.77
N LEU A 489 -7.74 17.37 1.64
CA LEU A 489 -8.76 16.81 2.53
C LEU A 489 -8.21 15.82 3.59
N GLN A 490 -6.93 15.46 3.49
CA GLN A 490 -6.21 14.72 4.53
C GLN A 490 -6.04 15.60 5.79
N PRO A 491 -6.51 15.18 6.99
CA PRO A 491 -6.27 15.94 8.23
C PRO A 491 -4.81 15.83 8.69
N VAL A 492 -4.15 14.73 8.34
CA VAL A 492 -2.71 14.52 8.45
C VAL A 492 -2.26 13.94 7.12
N LEU A 493 -1.23 14.52 6.50
CA LEU A 493 -0.73 14.02 5.23
C LEU A 493 -0.35 12.53 5.36
N ARG A 494 -0.74 11.70 4.39
CA ARG A 494 -0.45 10.25 4.43
C ARG A 494 0.97 9.92 4.01
N ASN A 495 1.59 10.79 3.21
CA ASN A 495 2.91 10.58 2.65
C ASN A 495 3.98 11.49 3.33
N PRO A 496 5.12 10.94 3.78
CA PRO A 496 6.18 11.74 4.40
C PRO A 496 6.77 12.79 3.46
N LYS A 497 7.01 12.48 2.17
CA LYS A 497 7.54 13.44 1.18
C LYS A 497 6.57 14.60 0.91
N SER A 498 5.26 14.37 1.02
CA SER A 498 4.26 15.45 0.94
C SER A 498 4.29 16.36 2.17
N ALA A 499 4.51 15.80 3.36
CA ALA A 499 4.67 16.59 4.57
C ALA A 499 6.01 17.35 4.59
N GLU A 500 7.09 16.72 4.14
CA GLU A 500 8.43 17.31 3.97
C GLU A 500 8.40 18.54 3.06
N ALA A 501 7.68 18.46 1.93
CA ALA A 501 7.46 19.60 1.02
C ALA A 501 6.67 20.76 1.65
N HIS A 502 6.08 20.58 2.83
CA HIS A 502 5.25 21.57 3.52
C HIS A 502 5.73 21.90 4.94
N MET A 503 6.63 21.13 5.57
CA MET A 503 7.02 21.30 6.98
C MET A 503 7.75 22.62 7.30
N HIS A 504 8.16 23.35 6.27
CA HIS A 504 8.78 24.69 6.36
C HIS A 504 7.82 25.83 5.95
N ASP A 505 6.59 25.53 5.52
CA ASP A 505 5.54 26.54 5.35
C ASP A 505 5.11 27.05 6.74
N ARG A 506 5.05 28.37 6.91
CA ARG A 506 4.60 29.03 8.16
C ARG A 506 3.20 28.65 8.60
N ASP A 507 2.38 28.13 7.68
CA ASP A 507 1.02 27.66 7.92
C ASP A 507 0.99 26.14 8.20
N PHE A 508 2.12 25.43 8.24
CA PHE A 508 2.12 23.99 8.58
C PHE A 508 1.79 23.74 10.05
N VAL A 509 0.73 22.97 10.30
CA VAL A 509 0.26 22.57 11.62
C VAL A 509 0.73 21.14 11.89
N PRO A 510 1.74 20.93 12.75
CA PRO A 510 2.14 19.58 13.16
C PRO A 510 1.08 18.98 14.09
N THR A 511 0.69 17.73 13.81
CA THR A 511 -0.33 16.99 14.58
C THR A 511 0.29 16.01 15.59
N GLY A 512 1.59 16.16 15.88
CA GLY A 512 2.35 15.31 16.79
C GLY A 512 2.99 14.09 16.11
N GLY A 513 4.19 13.74 16.57
CA GLY A 513 4.99 12.62 16.06
C GLY A 513 5.62 12.86 14.68
N HIS A 514 6.39 11.87 14.24
CA HIS A 514 7.10 11.87 12.96
C HIS A 514 6.70 10.64 12.14
N TYR A 515 6.91 10.66 10.82
CA TYR A 515 6.74 9.43 10.03
C TYR A 515 7.85 8.45 10.38
N LYS A 516 7.50 7.16 10.43
CA LYS A 516 8.39 6.07 10.84
C LYS A 516 9.71 6.09 10.05
N GLY A 517 10.83 6.18 10.76
CA GLY A 517 12.17 6.21 10.16
C GLY A 517 12.58 7.55 9.55
N THR A 518 11.84 8.63 9.82
CA THR A 518 12.15 9.99 9.33
C THR A 518 12.13 11.00 10.49
N THR A 519 12.73 12.17 10.26
CA THR A 519 12.57 13.37 11.09
C THR A 519 11.45 14.29 10.59
N VAL A 520 10.66 13.86 9.60
CA VAL A 520 9.57 14.67 9.02
C VAL A 520 8.37 14.66 9.99
N PRO A 521 7.91 15.83 10.48
CA PRO A 521 6.78 15.90 11.39
C PRO A 521 5.49 15.54 10.67
N ARG A 522 4.59 14.85 11.36
CA ARG A 522 3.24 14.59 10.86
C ARG A 522 2.42 15.87 10.98
N GLY A 523 1.67 16.23 9.95
CA GLY A 523 0.88 17.46 9.94
C GLY A 523 0.19 17.73 8.62
N GLN A 524 -0.39 18.93 8.51
CA GLN A 524 -1.09 19.45 7.35
C GLN A 524 -1.06 20.99 7.39
N LEU A 525 -1.23 21.65 6.25
CA LEU A 525 -1.34 23.11 6.17
C LEU A 525 -2.64 23.61 6.82
N GLY A 526 -2.53 24.63 7.66
CA GLY A 526 -3.60 25.22 8.45
C GLY A 526 -4.74 25.78 7.59
N ARG A 527 -4.44 26.33 6.40
CA ARG A 527 -5.45 26.70 5.40
C ARG A 527 -6.31 25.51 4.95
N HIS A 528 -5.72 24.33 4.76
CA HIS A 528 -6.47 23.13 4.40
C HIS A 528 -7.32 22.65 5.57
N LEU A 529 -6.77 22.63 6.80
CA LEU A 529 -7.52 22.28 8.01
C LEU A 529 -8.71 23.22 8.27
N LYS A 530 -8.53 24.53 8.06
CA LYS A 530 -9.61 25.52 8.13
C LYS A 530 -10.72 25.20 7.12
N THR A 531 -10.41 24.93 5.86
CA THR A 531 -11.44 24.55 4.86
C THR A 531 -12.05 23.17 5.13
N GLN A 532 -11.32 22.23 5.72
CA GLN A 532 -11.89 20.96 6.20
C GLN A 532 -12.92 21.19 7.32
N ALA A 533 -12.71 22.17 8.21
CA ALA A 533 -13.63 22.52 9.29
C ALA A 533 -14.86 23.36 8.87
N VAL A 534 -14.89 23.94 7.65
CA VAL A 534 -16.03 24.74 7.16
C VAL A 534 -17.33 23.91 7.09
N PRO A 535 -18.45 24.36 7.70
CA PRO A 535 -19.75 23.68 7.60
C PRO A 535 -20.32 23.75 6.17
N TRP A 536 -21.34 22.94 5.85
CA TRP A 536 -21.92 22.86 4.50
C TRP A 536 -22.44 24.22 4.01
N SER A 537 -23.10 24.97 4.88
CA SER A 537 -23.54 26.34 4.61
C SER A 537 -22.40 27.28 4.19
N GLY A 538 -21.19 27.06 4.71
CA GLY A 538 -20.00 27.87 4.41
C GLY A 538 -19.16 27.41 3.22
N ILE A 539 -19.45 26.25 2.60
CA ILE A 539 -18.70 25.79 1.42
C ILE A 539 -18.95 26.76 0.26
N LYS A 540 -17.87 27.36 -0.25
CA LYS A 540 -17.88 28.26 -1.42
C LYS A 540 -17.00 27.68 -2.54
N PRO A 541 -17.33 27.96 -3.82
CA PRO A 541 -18.56 28.59 -4.30
C PRO A 541 -19.77 27.63 -4.26
N GLU A 542 -20.99 28.16 -4.40
CA GLU A 542 -22.25 27.38 -4.39
C GLU A 542 -22.31 26.32 -5.51
N SER A 543 -21.62 26.57 -6.63
CA SER A 543 -21.48 25.62 -7.73
C SER A 543 -20.84 24.30 -7.30
N ALA A 544 -19.92 24.29 -6.34
CA ALA A 544 -19.30 23.08 -5.83
C ALA A 544 -20.31 22.15 -5.15
N LYS A 545 -21.25 22.73 -4.38
CA LYS A 545 -22.35 22.00 -3.73
C LYS A 545 -23.34 21.47 -4.75
N ARG A 546 -23.74 22.26 -5.74
CA ARG A 546 -24.65 21.82 -6.83
C ARG A 546 -24.06 20.70 -7.66
N LEU A 547 -22.78 20.80 -8.04
CA LEU A 547 -22.09 19.77 -8.83
C LEU A 547 -21.98 18.46 -8.05
N ALA A 548 -21.58 18.52 -6.78
CA ALA A 548 -21.53 17.34 -5.91
C ALA A 548 -22.92 16.70 -5.77
N LEU A 549 -23.95 17.48 -5.46
CA LEU A 549 -25.32 16.97 -5.33
C LEU A 549 -25.80 16.30 -6.62
N ARG A 550 -25.58 16.91 -7.79
CA ARG A 550 -25.90 16.33 -9.10
C ARG A 550 -25.13 15.01 -9.35
N ALA A 551 -23.84 14.95 -9.03
CA ALA A 551 -23.05 13.73 -9.16
C ALA A 551 -23.61 12.57 -8.33
N LEU A 552 -23.89 12.84 -7.05
CA LEU A 552 -24.26 11.84 -6.06
C LEU A 552 -25.77 11.47 -6.09
N THR A 553 -26.57 12.18 -6.89
CA THR A 553 -27.98 11.85 -7.19
C THR A 553 -28.20 11.25 -8.58
N GLY A 554 -27.15 11.12 -9.40
CA GLY A 554 -27.23 10.60 -10.77
C GLY A 554 -27.58 11.65 -11.83
N GLY A 555 -27.73 12.92 -11.47
CA GLY A 555 -28.01 14.05 -12.37
C GLY A 555 -26.78 14.69 -13.06
N LEU A 556 -25.62 14.03 -13.01
CA LEU A 556 -24.39 14.48 -13.68
C LEU A 556 -23.91 13.41 -14.68
N PRO A 557 -23.96 13.64 -16.00
CA PRO A 557 -23.41 12.71 -16.98
C PRO A 557 -21.88 12.63 -16.87
N ASN A 558 -21.29 11.51 -17.31
CA ASN A 558 -19.83 11.38 -17.45
C ASN A 558 -19.37 12.25 -18.65
N PRO A 559 -18.45 13.22 -18.47
CA PRO A 559 -18.06 14.19 -19.51
C PRO A 559 -17.09 13.60 -20.55
N GLY A 560 -17.25 12.33 -20.91
CA GLY A 560 -16.44 11.66 -21.94
C GLY A 560 -15.09 11.11 -21.46
N ILE A 561 -14.83 11.08 -20.15
CA ILE A 561 -13.62 10.46 -19.58
C ILE A 561 -13.72 8.93 -19.44
N GLY A 562 -14.94 8.38 -19.57
CA GLY A 562 -15.20 6.94 -19.45
C GLY A 562 -14.74 6.42 -18.09
N ASN A 563 -13.93 5.34 -18.10
CA ASN A 563 -13.37 4.70 -16.90
C ASN A 563 -12.02 5.28 -16.44
N ALA A 564 -11.69 6.55 -16.71
CA ALA A 564 -10.49 7.16 -16.12
C ALA A 564 -10.56 7.11 -14.59
N THR A 565 -9.48 6.71 -13.93
CA THR A 565 -9.43 6.38 -12.48
C THR A 565 -8.33 7.13 -11.73
N GLU A 566 -7.63 8.02 -12.43
CA GLU A 566 -6.58 8.91 -11.96
C GLU A 566 -6.66 10.19 -12.79
N PHE A 567 -6.30 11.32 -12.19
CA PHE A 567 -6.03 12.57 -12.89
C PHE A 567 -4.79 13.24 -12.29
N ALA A 568 -4.11 14.07 -13.07
CA ALA A 568 -2.95 14.83 -12.59
C ALA A 568 -2.69 16.06 -13.46
N SER A 569 -2.24 17.16 -12.85
CA SER A 569 -1.69 18.29 -13.59
C SER A 569 -0.24 17.98 -14.01
N THR A 570 -0.08 17.19 -15.06
CA THR A 570 1.25 16.82 -15.61
C THR A 570 2.05 18.03 -16.07
N ARG A 571 1.40 19.16 -16.36
CA ARG A 571 1.99 20.49 -16.56
C ARG A 571 2.80 20.96 -15.34
N ILE A 572 2.20 20.91 -14.14
CA ILE A 572 2.88 21.25 -12.87
C ILE A 572 4.00 20.25 -12.55
N PHE A 573 3.80 18.97 -12.84
CA PHE A 573 4.84 17.95 -12.61
C PHE A 573 6.05 18.15 -13.54
N TRP A 574 5.81 18.50 -14.80
CA TRP A 574 6.87 18.91 -15.74
C TRP A 574 7.62 20.16 -15.24
N GLN A 575 6.91 21.19 -14.78
CA GLN A 575 7.52 22.40 -14.23
C GLN A 575 8.45 22.10 -13.04
N ARG A 576 7.96 21.29 -12.09
CA ARG A 576 8.75 20.85 -10.92
C ARG A 576 9.98 20.06 -11.31
N ARG A 577 9.84 19.07 -12.21
CA ARG A 577 10.94 18.23 -12.72
C ARG A 577 12.05 19.05 -13.39
N ASN A 578 11.68 20.06 -14.18
CA ASN A 578 12.63 20.91 -14.91
C ASN A 578 13.03 22.15 -14.09
N HIS A 579 12.71 22.20 -12.79
CA HIS A 579 13.01 23.30 -11.86
C HIS A 579 12.64 24.69 -12.40
N THR A 580 11.56 24.77 -13.19
CA THR A 580 11.17 25.98 -13.93
C THR A 580 9.73 26.39 -13.66
N LYS A 581 9.46 27.69 -13.76
CA LYS A 581 8.11 28.27 -13.78
C LYS A 581 7.58 28.49 -15.20
N ALA A 582 8.40 28.26 -16.22
CA ALA A 582 7.96 28.40 -17.61
C ALA A 582 6.84 27.38 -17.92
N GLU A 583 5.86 27.78 -18.73
CA GLU A 583 4.89 26.83 -19.25
C GLU A 583 5.56 25.91 -20.30
N PRO A 584 5.36 24.58 -20.23
CA PRO A 584 5.82 23.71 -21.31
C PRO A 584 5.13 24.09 -22.63
N THR A 585 5.83 23.88 -23.75
CA THR A 585 5.15 23.84 -25.06
C THR A 585 4.14 22.69 -25.10
N ARG A 586 3.21 22.70 -26.06
CA ARG A 586 2.22 21.62 -26.19
C ARG A 586 2.91 20.25 -26.31
N ASP A 587 3.97 20.16 -27.09
CA ASP A 587 4.68 18.90 -27.34
C ASP A 587 5.47 18.42 -26.11
N GLN A 588 6.16 19.33 -25.41
CA GLN A 588 6.85 19.01 -24.15
C GLN A 588 5.87 18.46 -23.09
N TRP A 589 4.72 19.11 -22.92
CA TRP A 589 3.67 18.63 -22.02
C TRP A 589 3.08 17.29 -22.45
N LEU A 590 2.82 17.13 -23.76
CA LEU A 590 2.22 15.93 -24.33
C LEU A 590 3.13 14.70 -24.17
N ASP A 591 4.42 14.84 -24.47
CA ASP A 591 5.38 13.74 -24.35
C ASP A 591 5.68 13.40 -22.90
N TYR A 592 5.73 14.39 -22.02
CA TYR A 592 5.79 14.15 -20.57
C TYR A 592 4.54 13.42 -20.06
N THR A 593 3.34 13.82 -20.49
CA THR A 593 2.07 13.17 -20.12
C THR A 593 2.01 11.71 -20.58
N LYS A 594 2.48 11.40 -21.80
CA LYS A 594 2.63 10.03 -22.30
C LYS A 594 3.67 9.24 -21.49
N ALA A 595 4.82 9.85 -21.15
CA ALA A 595 5.88 9.21 -20.37
C ALA A 595 5.40 8.87 -18.94
N PHE A 596 4.76 9.82 -18.27
CA PHE A 596 4.10 9.65 -16.97
C PHE A 596 3.09 8.48 -17.02
N ALA A 597 2.19 8.46 -18.02
CA ALA A 597 1.23 7.38 -18.18
C ALA A 597 1.92 6.00 -18.30
N ARG A 598 2.91 5.86 -19.18
CA ARG A 598 3.69 4.62 -19.36
C ARG A 598 4.35 4.17 -18.05
N HIS A 599 5.06 5.08 -17.37
CA HIS A 599 5.75 4.80 -16.11
C HIS A 599 4.79 4.32 -15.02
N ARG A 600 3.65 5.00 -14.88
CA ARG A 600 2.58 4.68 -13.92
C ARG A 600 1.73 3.46 -14.31
N LYS A 601 1.97 2.83 -15.48
CA LYS A 601 1.18 1.72 -16.06
C LYS A 601 -0.29 2.09 -16.28
N LEU A 602 -0.53 3.35 -16.61
CA LEU A 602 -1.81 3.94 -16.98
C LEU A 602 -1.83 4.20 -18.49
N ARG A 603 -3.02 4.43 -19.05
CA ARG A 603 -3.18 5.01 -20.38
C ARG A 603 -3.84 6.39 -20.26
N TRP A 604 -3.18 7.42 -20.80
CA TRP A 604 -3.80 8.74 -20.97
C TRP A 604 -4.99 8.64 -21.93
N ILE A 605 -6.10 9.31 -21.63
CA ILE A 605 -7.33 9.18 -22.42
C ILE A 605 -7.32 9.96 -23.75
N GLY A 606 -6.27 10.76 -23.99
CA GLY A 606 -6.18 11.68 -25.13
C GLY A 606 -6.90 13.00 -24.88
N ASP A 607 -6.77 13.94 -25.81
CA ASP A 607 -7.56 15.17 -25.82
C ASP A 607 -9.06 14.85 -25.91
N ARG A 608 -9.90 15.65 -25.25
CA ARG A 608 -11.36 15.46 -25.17
C ARG A 608 -12.08 16.79 -25.38
N PRO A 609 -13.14 16.85 -26.21
CA PRO A 609 -13.93 18.07 -26.36
C PRO A 609 -14.48 18.54 -25.01
N GLY A 610 -14.25 19.82 -24.67
CA GLY A 610 -14.73 20.43 -23.43
C GLY A 610 -13.89 20.15 -22.18
N LEU A 611 -12.68 19.57 -22.28
CA LEU A 611 -11.76 19.37 -21.16
C LEU A 611 -10.34 19.87 -21.51
N ASP A 612 -9.78 20.81 -20.74
CA ASP A 612 -8.35 21.12 -20.83
C ASP A 612 -7.51 20.03 -20.15
N GLN A 613 -7.00 19.11 -20.96
CA GLN A 613 -6.05 18.09 -20.48
C GLN A 613 -4.74 18.69 -19.93
N ARG A 614 -4.38 19.95 -20.27
CA ARG A 614 -3.19 20.61 -19.72
C ARG A 614 -3.39 21.08 -18.28
N ALA A 615 -4.59 21.53 -17.93
CA ALA A 615 -5.00 21.77 -16.55
C ALA A 615 -5.00 20.44 -15.77
N ASN A 616 -5.78 19.45 -16.23
CA ASN A 616 -5.88 18.12 -15.63
C ASN A 616 -5.86 17.02 -16.69
N ALA A 617 -4.77 16.25 -16.77
CA ALA A 617 -4.69 15.09 -17.64
C ALA A 617 -5.35 13.88 -16.97
N PHE A 618 -6.20 13.14 -17.69
CA PHE A 618 -6.95 12.00 -17.15
C PHE A 618 -6.41 10.67 -17.67
N PHE A 619 -6.39 9.66 -16.80
CA PHE A 619 -5.78 8.36 -17.10
C PHE A 619 -6.66 7.18 -16.67
N VAL A 620 -6.75 6.15 -17.52
CA VAL A 620 -7.36 4.86 -17.20
C VAL A 620 -6.31 3.88 -16.72
N HIS A 621 -6.55 3.23 -15.58
CA HIS A 621 -5.72 2.13 -15.11
C HIS A 621 -5.90 0.89 -16.01
N ARG A 622 -4.81 0.17 -16.35
CA ARG A 622 -4.84 -0.95 -17.32
C ARG A 622 -5.89 -2.04 -17.02
N ALA A 623 -6.25 -2.25 -15.75
CA ALA A 623 -7.31 -3.21 -15.37
C ALA A 623 -8.75 -2.74 -15.69
N ALA A 624 -8.96 -1.44 -15.90
CA ALA A 624 -10.25 -0.83 -16.29
C ALA A 624 -10.36 -0.58 -17.81
N GLU A 625 -9.25 -0.68 -18.54
CA GLU A 625 -9.17 -0.34 -19.97
C GLU A 625 -10.09 -1.17 -20.88
N LYS A 626 -10.34 -2.44 -20.52
CA LYS A 626 -11.22 -3.36 -21.27
C LYS A 626 -12.70 -3.27 -20.85
N LEU A 627 -13.04 -2.41 -19.89
CA LEU A 627 -14.43 -2.26 -19.45
C LEU A 627 -15.18 -1.31 -20.41
N PRO A 628 -16.50 -1.53 -20.64
CA PRO A 628 -17.34 -0.57 -21.35
C PRO A 628 -17.19 0.85 -20.76
N PRO A 629 -17.19 1.94 -21.54
CA PRO A 629 -16.98 3.29 -21.03
C PRO A 629 -17.97 3.74 -19.93
N ASP A 630 -19.13 3.10 -19.85
CA ASP A 630 -20.19 3.28 -18.85
C ASP A 630 -20.20 2.18 -17.76
N ALA A 631 -19.11 1.43 -17.58
CA ALA A 631 -19.05 0.34 -16.61
C ALA A 631 -19.26 0.78 -15.15
N VAL A 632 -19.10 2.08 -14.87
CA VAL A 632 -19.41 2.73 -13.59
C VAL A 632 -20.52 3.75 -13.83
N ARG A 633 -21.59 3.71 -13.02
CA ARG A 633 -22.77 4.59 -13.13
C ARG A 633 -23.28 4.98 -11.75
N VAL A 634 -23.84 6.18 -11.62
CA VAL A 634 -24.69 6.52 -10.47
C VAL A 634 -26.14 6.36 -10.89
N LEU A 635 -26.83 5.42 -10.27
CA LEU A 635 -28.28 5.25 -10.43
C LEU A 635 -29.00 6.31 -9.58
N VAL A 636 -30.10 6.82 -10.10
CA VAL A 636 -31.04 7.66 -9.33
C VAL A 636 -31.59 6.87 -8.12
N PRO A 637 -32.03 7.55 -7.06
CA PRO A 637 -32.47 6.90 -5.82
C PRO A 637 -33.75 6.06 -5.96
#